data_AF-A0A3E2VN89-F1
#
_entry.id   AF-A0A3E2VN89-F1
#
_cell.length_a   1.000
_cell.length_b   1.000
_cell.length_c   1.000
_cell.angle_alpha   90.00
_cell.angle_beta   90.00
_cell.angle_gamma   90.00
#
_symmetry.space_group_name_H-M   'P 1'
#
loop_
_entity.id
_entity.type
_entity.pdbx_description
1 polymer ?
#
loop_
_entity_poly.entity_id
_entity_poly.type
_entity_poly.pdbx_seq_one_letter_code
_entity_poly.pdbx_strand_id
1 'polypeptide(L)'
;MKKKNRRNTNKGRIAILMALAMSLMIPGTLHAATSYKEETPQLYSSDVTKPVIEKIEMEGKGSSVKAGGALPIKIWAYDQDDGIQDISVNVLYSSADNRVAENTFNVSGDAGIDKNYVIEIPAKQGGYVKAEIVNITVTDKNGNYENATVSDEQGQPLYYFTITDSQSQSVAIQSIEINKNKGTLNHEDNSGISIKVADNQFDNVNHLYANFQNTETKDEYSYDLFNNEGGTETNIYTGTIYAYSNMSNGKWELQSVTADGKDDILIDITHDGINLADYWFNLAGETGKKDTTPPVITSFDMSHKGEFVTAGDVVTFELKATDDGELSKNAYIELTAASDIANKYQNIDLRYDEQTQSYRGEFKVPDTLYPCEWYLNYIQLHDVSGNWTDSSEYINSFNSNPFYIKMKSNDTFTNPVYDLNISFYALNEKGEYTQLSNWEKKQVARRTTLKEAGITIPTITTSYKGLKFKGWMDERGKKIDENTEITDTMRYMEFYAVYDQMIMPVYHIYPDKNLLKKEDKTMHIVSYGTTYNQLISELKKYTPDGLYDGESFKGWSVNNNSTNMSDKLDSEIKFSPYNSIYLNAEYNNKVIVEVDQSYFDTEALDSYKEYLYMLDEGATYGDFVKILQKMAAPVSYKGLRFKEWNISTYDESYDKKLENYNCVYMRANYENHLVRFLIDSRFKNYDNYYAGRAAGGGILDSEVAYRKAIVAEHNERITVPDLSGFKAIKWIDVKPEGDNLVIKNDMTFRGYDKQDGTGETIKPEQPVTPSTPEKPSSKLSDKVIESVVQDIKSAKKGDRIDVAMGDALIVPVDILSEVKGKDVTINLHMNGYTWSINGKDIVADNLKDINLEVTFDSNAVPSKTAQALAGNNPVKQLSLTHNGDFGFKADLSFNIGSEYKGKYGNLYYYDSDGKLVFQNAGRIDENGNVSLSFSHASDYIVVITDKKTIENNDKEQIKNQNKKDTDTTMKENESIDSVSPNTGDTTSSSALLLLCITSLLVGFACIGKRAKARK
;
A
#
# COMPACT_ATOMS: atom_id res chain seq x y z
N MET A 1 51.37 47.75 44.86
CA MET A 1 51.10 49.19 44.59
C MET A 1 49.59 49.36 44.39
N LYS A 2 48.81 49.54 45.45
CA LYS A 2 48.20 50.82 45.90
C LYS A 2 47.61 51.71 44.78
N LYS A 3 46.26 51.74 44.73
CA LYS A 3 45.35 52.92 44.90
C LYS A 3 45.73 54.17 44.08
N LYS A 4 44.82 54.78 43.28
CA LYS A 4 43.72 55.65 43.75
C LYS A 4 43.09 56.43 42.58
N ASN A 5 41.78 56.67 42.73
CA ASN A 5 41.04 57.92 42.50
C ASN A 5 40.38 58.28 41.15
N ARG A 6 39.04 58.33 41.25
CA ARG A 6 38.12 59.47 41.00
C ARG A 6 37.53 59.71 39.59
N ARG A 7 36.22 59.39 39.52
CA ARG A 7 35.03 60.25 39.27
C ARG A 7 34.90 61.05 37.96
N ASN A 8 33.76 60.78 37.29
CA ASN A 8 32.79 61.69 36.65
C ASN A 8 33.26 62.50 35.41
N THR A 9 32.52 62.61 34.30
CA THR A 9 31.06 62.87 34.16
C THR A 9 30.56 62.61 32.72
N ASN A 10 29.32 62.07 32.62
CA ASN A 10 28.18 62.44 31.77
C ASN A 10 28.13 62.30 30.21
N LYS A 11 27.26 61.34 29.81
CA LYS A 11 25.99 61.46 29.03
C LYS A 11 26.01 61.86 27.53
N GLY A 12 25.39 60.98 26.71
CA GLY A 12 24.42 61.42 25.69
C GLY A 12 24.27 60.59 24.41
N ARG A 13 23.45 59.52 24.45
CA ARG A 13 22.37 59.15 23.49
C ARG A 13 22.63 58.90 21.97
N ILE A 14 22.24 57.67 21.55
CA ILE A 14 21.22 57.32 20.51
C ILE A 14 21.61 57.29 19.00
N ALA A 15 21.48 56.08 18.43
CA ALA A 15 20.88 55.66 17.14
C ALA A 15 21.54 55.88 15.75
N ILE A 16 21.69 54.74 15.04
CA ILE A 16 21.06 54.34 13.75
C ILE A 16 21.55 54.95 12.40
N LEU A 17 21.69 54.02 11.42
CA LEU A 17 21.60 54.08 9.95
C LEU A 17 22.80 54.55 9.06
N MET A 18 23.30 53.55 8.31
CA MET A 18 23.48 53.44 6.86
C MET A 18 24.03 54.59 5.98
N ALA A 19 24.95 54.12 5.10
CA ALA A 19 25.14 54.42 3.67
C ALA A 19 25.85 55.73 3.26
N LEU A 20 27.00 55.60 2.56
CA LEU A 20 27.10 55.85 1.11
C LEU A 20 28.52 55.59 0.55
N ALA A 21 28.56 54.83 -0.55
CA ALA A 21 29.25 55.09 -1.83
C ALA A 21 30.77 55.41 -1.95
N MET A 22 31.42 54.51 -2.72
CA MET A 22 32.30 54.74 -3.89
C MET A 22 33.82 54.95 -3.76
N SER A 23 34.51 53.97 -4.38
CA SER A 23 35.49 54.11 -5.48
C SER A 23 36.98 53.82 -5.22
N LEU A 24 37.62 53.33 -6.30
CA LEU A 24 39.04 53.03 -6.59
C LEU A 24 39.36 51.52 -6.40
N MET A 25 39.62 50.69 -7.43
CA MET A 25 40.52 50.91 -8.57
C MET A 25 40.17 50.06 -9.83
N ILE A 26 40.48 50.62 -11.01
CA ILE A 26 40.82 50.01 -12.32
C ILE A 26 42.09 50.81 -12.77
N PRO A 27 43.11 50.34 -13.55
CA PRO A 27 43.12 49.36 -14.67
C PRO A 27 44.33 48.40 -14.81
N GLY A 28 44.18 47.37 -15.66
CA GLY A 28 45.33 46.79 -16.39
C GLY A 28 45.19 45.35 -16.94
N THR A 29 44.44 45.18 -18.03
CA THR A 29 44.71 44.37 -19.26
C THR A 29 45.60 43.11 -19.15
N LEU A 30 45.35 41.94 -19.76
CA LEU A 30 44.63 41.57 -20.98
C LEU A 30 44.59 40.02 -20.97
N HIS A 31 43.45 39.37 -21.22
CA HIS A 31 43.41 38.09 -21.95
C HIS A 31 42.13 38.03 -22.76
N ALA A 32 42.27 37.50 -23.97
CA ALA A 32 41.47 37.80 -25.14
C ALA A 32 39.98 37.40 -25.01
N ALA A 33 39.14 38.27 -25.57
CA ALA A 33 37.77 37.97 -25.92
C ALA A 33 37.72 36.78 -26.88
N THR A 34 37.12 35.67 -26.44
CA THR A 34 36.37 34.82 -27.35
C THR A 34 35.06 35.55 -27.64
N SER A 35 34.87 35.93 -28.90
CA SER A 35 33.60 36.44 -29.39
C SER A 35 32.52 35.40 -29.09
N TYR A 36 31.65 35.67 -28.12
CA TYR A 36 30.35 35.04 -28.09
C TYR A 36 29.67 35.50 -29.38
N LYS A 37 29.38 34.55 -30.28
CA LYS A 37 28.29 34.76 -31.21
C LYS A 37 27.09 35.15 -30.35
N GLU A 38 26.42 36.24 -30.70
CA GLU A 38 25.00 36.35 -30.37
C GLU A 38 24.35 35.10 -30.95
N GLU A 39 24.15 34.09 -30.12
CA GLU A 39 23.13 33.11 -30.37
C GLU A 39 21.82 33.88 -30.27
N THR A 40 21.08 33.86 -31.37
CA THR A 40 19.66 34.20 -31.40
C THR A 40 18.99 33.71 -30.12
N PRO A 41 18.10 34.51 -29.49
CA PRO A 41 17.41 34.09 -28.28
C PRO A 41 16.83 32.71 -28.51
N GLN A 42 17.27 31.73 -27.73
CA GLN A 42 16.71 30.40 -27.78
C GLN A 42 15.27 30.50 -27.26
N LEU A 43 14.30 30.46 -28.18
CA LEU A 43 12.90 30.33 -27.83
C LEU A 43 12.72 28.99 -27.10
N TYR A 44 12.08 29.00 -25.93
CA TYR A 44 11.50 27.79 -25.41
C TYR A 44 10.35 27.35 -26.32
N SER A 45 10.48 26.09 -26.76
CA SER A 45 9.60 25.38 -27.66
C SER A 45 8.24 25.14 -27.00
N SER A 46 7.20 25.06 -27.81
CA SER A 46 5.88 24.52 -27.45
C SER A 46 5.91 23.03 -27.11
N ASP A 47 7.08 22.46 -26.81
CA ASP A 47 7.31 21.03 -26.73
C ASP A 47 6.79 20.46 -25.41
N VAL A 48 5.72 19.70 -25.50
CA VAL A 48 5.08 19.05 -24.36
C VAL A 48 5.14 17.53 -24.51
N THR A 49 5.96 17.07 -25.44
CA THR A 49 6.11 15.65 -25.75
C THR A 49 7.15 15.05 -24.82
N LYS A 50 6.91 13.83 -24.33
CA LYS A 50 7.88 13.14 -23.49
C LYS A 50 8.97 12.51 -24.37
N PRO A 51 10.23 12.48 -23.92
CA PRO A 51 11.28 11.75 -24.63
C PRO A 51 10.96 10.25 -24.70
N VAL A 52 11.44 9.58 -25.74
CA VAL A 52 11.25 8.14 -25.96
C VAL A 52 12.54 7.38 -25.64
N ILE A 53 12.44 6.38 -24.76
CA ILE A 53 13.50 5.40 -24.51
C ILE A 53 13.26 4.18 -25.39
N GLU A 54 14.08 3.99 -26.41
CA GLU A 54 13.93 2.88 -27.37
C GLU A 54 14.48 1.57 -26.82
N LYS A 55 15.62 1.64 -26.13
CA LYS A 55 16.35 0.46 -25.66
C LYS A 55 17.37 0.81 -24.59
N ILE A 56 17.62 -0.14 -23.70
CA ILE A 56 18.74 -0.10 -22.74
C ILE A 56 19.52 -1.40 -22.84
N GLU A 57 20.85 -1.30 -22.83
CA GLU A 57 21.75 -2.44 -22.79
C GLU A 57 22.85 -2.23 -21.74
N MET A 58 23.08 -3.25 -20.93
CA MET A 58 24.23 -3.32 -20.03
C MET A 58 24.94 -4.66 -20.28
N GLU A 59 26.10 -4.60 -20.92
CA GLU A 59 26.94 -5.78 -21.13
C GLU A 59 27.55 -6.19 -19.79
N GLY A 60 27.50 -7.49 -19.47
CA GLY A 60 28.02 -8.00 -18.19
C GLY A 60 27.10 -7.76 -16.98
N LYS A 61 25.81 -7.50 -17.17
CA LYS A 61 24.84 -7.50 -16.06
C LYS A 61 24.88 -8.84 -15.30
N GLY A 62 24.82 -8.76 -13.97
CA GLY A 62 24.95 -9.88 -13.05
C GLY A 62 26.37 -10.43 -12.88
N SER A 63 27.37 -9.87 -13.58
CA SER A 63 28.77 -10.31 -13.46
C SER A 63 29.46 -9.77 -12.20
N SER A 64 30.70 -10.21 -11.98
CA SER A 64 31.59 -9.68 -10.95
C SER A 64 32.62 -8.75 -11.56
N VAL A 65 32.71 -7.53 -11.05
CA VAL A 65 33.61 -6.47 -11.50
C VAL A 65 34.55 -6.13 -10.36
N LYS A 66 35.85 -6.12 -10.63
CA LYS A 66 36.84 -5.73 -9.64
C LYS A 66 36.72 -4.23 -9.32
N ALA A 67 36.84 -3.88 -8.04
CA ALA A 67 36.81 -2.50 -7.58
C ALA A 67 37.85 -1.63 -8.33
N GLY A 68 37.44 -0.43 -8.75
CA GLY A 68 38.20 0.44 -9.66
C GLY A 68 37.96 0.19 -11.16
N GLY A 69 37.23 -0.87 -11.53
CA GLY A 69 36.67 -1.03 -12.87
C GLY A 69 35.36 -0.26 -13.06
N ALA A 70 34.73 -0.43 -14.22
CA ALA A 70 33.40 0.10 -14.52
C ALA A 70 32.67 -0.83 -15.51
N LEU A 71 31.34 -0.73 -15.56
CA LEU A 71 30.52 -1.35 -16.61
C LEU A 71 29.74 -0.27 -17.38
N PRO A 72 29.77 -0.29 -18.73
CA PRO A 72 28.99 0.62 -19.53
C PRO A 72 27.51 0.22 -19.55
N ILE A 73 26.64 1.20 -19.36
CA ILE A 73 25.23 1.13 -19.75
C ILE A 73 25.02 2.01 -20.98
N LYS A 74 24.37 1.45 -21.99
CA LYS A 74 24.01 2.08 -23.26
C LYS A 74 22.51 2.33 -23.29
N ILE A 75 22.09 3.55 -23.59
CA ILE A 75 20.71 3.99 -23.55
C ILE A 75 20.41 4.67 -24.90
N TRP A 76 19.44 4.13 -25.63
CA TRP A 76 18.96 4.73 -26.88
C TRP A 76 17.72 5.54 -26.57
N ALA A 77 17.83 6.86 -26.71
CA ALA A 77 16.72 7.76 -26.43
C ALA A 77 16.71 8.97 -27.35
N TYR A 78 15.53 9.51 -27.60
CA TYR A 78 15.37 10.74 -28.36
C TYR A 78 14.11 11.48 -27.94
N ASP A 79 14.13 12.79 -28.15
CA ASP A 79 12.93 13.60 -28.17
C ASP A 79 12.62 14.04 -29.62
N GLN A 80 11.35 14.21 -29.94
CA GLN A 80 10.89 14.48 -31.32
C GLN A 80 11.05 15.94 -31.74
N ASP A 81 11.13 16.86 -30.77
CA ASP A 81 10.97 18.29 -31.00
C ASP A 81 12.29 19.04 -30.68
N ASP A 82 12.81 18.93 -29.46
CA ASP A 82 13.99 19.71 -29.02
C ASP A 82 15.22 18.87 -28.62
N GLY A 83 15.04 17.55 -28.47
CA GLY A 83 16.11 16.60 -28.19
C GLY A 83 16.40 16.42 -26.70
N ILE A 84 17.30 15.49 -26.36
CA ILE A 84 17.59 15.16 -24.96
C ILE A 84 18.49 16.24 -24.32
N GLN A 85 18.13 16.69 -23.12
CA GLN A 85 18.96 17.54 -22.27
C GLN A 85 19.99 16.71 -21.50
N ASP A 86 19.50 15.71 -20.77
CA ASP A 86 20.31 14.82 -19.96
C ASP A 86 19.66 13.45 -19.73
N ILE A 87 20.50 12.48 -19.40
CA ILE A 87 20.08 11.17 -18.89
C ILE A 87 20.74 10.96 -17.54
N SER A 88 19.92 10.64 -16.55
CA SER A 88 20.31 10.41 -15.17
C SER A 88 20.14 8.94 -14.80
N VAL A 89 21.19 8.32 -14.26
CA VAL A 89 21.19 6.92 -13.80
C VAL A 89 21.50 6.89 -12.32
N ASN A 90 20.51 6.51 -11.51
CA ASN A 90 20.66 6.34 -10.07
C ASN A 90 21.07 4.90 -9.76
N VAL A 91 22.14 4.75 -9.00
CA VAL A 91 22.75 3.48 -8.65
C VAL A 91 22.83 3.36 -7.14
N LEU A 92 22.25 2.29 -6.62
CA LEU A 92 22.35 1.88 -5.23
C LEU A 92 23.54 0.94 -5.06
N TYR A 93 24.52 1.38 -4.28
CA TYR A 93 25.64 0.55 -3.85
C TYR A 93 25.33 -0.03 -2.48
N SER A 94 25.48 -1.34 -2.30
CA SER A 94 25.27 -2.02 -1.02
C SER A 94 26.52 -2.77 -0.56
N SER A 95 26.80 -2.70 0.74
CA SER A 95 27.84 -3.47 1.41
C SER A 95 27.30 -4.80 1.96
N ALA A 96 28.21 -5.67 2.41
CA ALA A 96 27.83 -6.96 3.00
C ALA A 96 27.06 -6.83 4.31
N ASP A 97 27.21 -5.72 5.03
CA ASP A 97 26.49 -5.39 6.27
C ASP A 97 25.29 -4.45 6.04
N ASN A 98 24.79 -4.37 4.81
CA ASN A 98 23.61 -3.61 4.39
C ASN A 98 23.71 -2.08 4.54
N ARG A 99 24.91 -1.51 4.60
CA ARG A 99 25.09 -0.07 4.39
C ARG A 99 24.89 0.23 2.91
N VAL A 100 24.26 1.37 2.62
CA VAL A 100 23.90 1.76 1.28
C VAL A 100 24.42 3.15 0.95
N ALA A 101 24.76 3.37 -0.32
CA ALA A 101 24.99 4.69 -0.89
C ALA A 101 24.27 4.78 -2.22
N GLU A 102 23.57 5.89 -2.44
CA GLU A 102 22.93 6.20 -3.72
C GLU A 102 23.77 7.23 -4.46
N ASN A 103 24.14 6.92 -5.70
CA ASN A 103 24.89 7.82 -6.55
C ASN A 103 24.19 8.00 -7.89
N THR A 104 24.13 9.24 -8.35
CA THR A 104 23.56 9.61 -9.64
C THR A 104 24.66 9.88 -10.66
N PHE A 105 24.59 9.21 -11.81
CA PHE A 105 25.49 9.42 -12.94
C PHE A 105 24.71 10.09 -14.08
N ASN A 106 25.18 11.24 -14.54
CA ASN A 106 24.51 12.01 -15.58
C ASN A 106 25.35 12.06 -16.85
N VAL A 107 24.70 12.02 -18.01
CA VAL A 107 25.27 12.36 -19.31
C VAL A 107 24.40 13.41 -19.98
N SER A 108 25.03 14.44 -20.54
CA SER A 108 24.36 15.53 -21.25
C SER A 108 25.02 15.78 -22.60
N GLY A 109 24.25 16.30 -23.55
CA GLY A 109 24.70 16.59 -24.92
C GLY A 109 23.99 15.76 -25.99
N ASP A 110 24.24 16.07 -27.26
CA ASP A 110 23.61 15.40 -28.40
C ASP A 110 24.40 14.13 -28.76
N ALA A 111 23.77 12.94 -28.62
CA ALA A 111 24.35 11.66 -29.02
C ALA A 111 24.50 11.52 -30.56
N GLY A 112 24.10 12.53 -31.33
CA GLY A 112 24.16 12.52 -32.79
C GLY A 112 23.13 11.58 -33.41
N ILE A 113 23.38 11.15 -34.65
CA ILE A 113 22.43 10.34 -35.43
C ILE A 113 22.08 9.00 -34.74
N ASP A 114 23.01 8.45 -33.95
CA ASP A 114 22.88 7.12 -33.35
C ASP A 114 22.03 7.11 -32.07
N LYS A 115 21.68 8.28 -31.51
CA LYS A 115 20.82 8.44 -30.31
C LYS A 115 21.26 7.63 -29.09
N ASN A 116 22.54 7.24 -29.05
CA ASN A 116 23.11 6.30 -28.10
C ASN A 116 23.95 7.02 -27.04
N TYR A 117 23.50 6.95 -25.80
CA TYR A 117 24.16 7.51 -24.64
C TYR A 117 24.85 6.40 -23.86
N VAL A 118 26.13 6.57 -23.57
CA VAL A 118 26.93 5.58 -22.83
C VAL A 118 27.38 6.19 -21.52
N ILE A 119 27.08 5.51 -20.42
CA ILE A 119 27.46 5.91 -19.07
C ILE A 119 28.26 4.77 -18.45
N GLU A 120 29.43 5.10 -17.91
CA GLU A 120 30.28 4.13 -17.21
C GLU A 120 29.88 4.09 -15.73
N ILE A 121 29.33 2.95 -15.29
CA ILE A 121 28.95 2.74 -13.89
C ILE A 121 30.14 2.12 -13.13
N PRO A 122 30.77 2.85 -12.19
CA PRO A 122 31.98 2.40 -11.54
C PRO A 122 31.73 1.26 -10.54
N ALA A 123 32.63 0.28 -10.52
CA ALA A 123 32.72 -0.67 -9.42
C ALA A 123 33.42 0.02 -8.24
N LYS A 124 32.65 0.66 -7.36
CA LYS A 124 33.18 1.47 -6.26
C LYS A 124 34.12 0.69 -5.33
N GLN A 125 35.23 1.34 -4.99
CA GLN A 125 36.07 0.93 -3.87
C GLN A 125 35.37 1.29 -2.55
N GLY A 126 35.96 0.87 -1.42
CA GLY A 126 35.49 1.32 -0.11
C GLY A 126 34.43 0.46 0.56
N GLY A 127 34.33 -0.83 0.25
CA GLY A 127 33.55 -1.81 1.04
C GLY A 127 32.19 -2.21 0.46
N TYR A 128 31.80 -1.64 -0.69
CA TYR A 128 30.60 -2.04 -1.41
C TYR A 128 30.81 -3.34 -2.18
N VAL A 129 29.81 -4.21 -2.17
CA VAL A 129 29.85 -5.55 -2.79
C VAL A 129 28.85 -5.69 -3.94
N LYS A 130 27.96 -4.73 -4.13
CA LYS A 130 26.94 -4.74 -5.18
C LYS A 130 26.60 -3.33 -5.64
N ALA A 131 26.28 -3.20 -6.92
CA ALA A 131 25.73 -1.99 -7.53
C ALA A 131 24.44 -2.36 -8.29
N GLU A 132 23.36 -1.64 -8.04
CA GLU A 132 22.02 -1.87 -8.60
C GLU A 132 21.51 -0.58 -9.22
N ILE A 133 21.11 -0.61 -10.49
CA ILE A 133 20.48 0.57 -11.11
C ILE A 133 19.03 0.61 -10.65
N VAL A 134 18.68 1.65 -9.90
CA VAL A 134 17.36 1.79 -9.24
C VAL A 134 16.47 2.81 -9.93
N ASN A 135 17.03 3.70 -10.77
CA ASN A 135 16.25 4.56 -11.65
C ASN A 135 17.08 5.01 -12.86
N ILE A 136 16.45 5.12 -14.03
CA ILE A 136 17.01 5.79 -15.20
C ILE A 136 15.97 6.78 -15.69
N THR A 137 16.34 8.06 -15.73
CA THR A 137 15.47 9.16 -16.18
C THR A 137 16.10 9.81 -17.40
N VAL A 138 15.33 9.95 -18.47
CA VAL A 138 15.70 10.71 -19.67
C VAL A 138 14.88 11.98 -19.68
N THR A 139 15.54 13.14 -19.75
CA THR A 139 14.91 14.46 -19.73
C THR A 139 15.21 15.20 -21.03
N ASP A 140 14.20 15.76 -21.69
CA ASP A 140 14.37 16.62 -22.87
C ASP A 140 14.74 18.07 -22.48
N LYS A 141 14.94 18.96 -23.46
CA LYS A 141 15.37 20.35 -23.17
C LYS A 141 14.25 21.24 -22.65
N ASN A 142 13.00 20.82 -22.75
CA ASN A 142 11.87 21.52 -22.14
C ASN A 142 11.50 20.99 -20.74
N GLY A 143 12.19 19.94 -20.27
CA GLY A 143 12.02 19.34 -18.96
C GLY A 143 10.92 18.27 -18.90
N ASN A 144 10.38 17.80 -20.03
CA ASN A 144 9.61 16.55 -20.02
C ASN A 144 10.58 15.39 -19.82
N TYR A 145 10.09 14.34 -19.16
CA TYR A 145 10.93 13.19 -18.85
C TYR A 145 10.18 11.88 -19.00
N GLU A 146 10.95 10.83 -19.22
CA GLU A 146 10.50 9.45 -19.23
C GLU A 146 11.44 8.61 -18.36
N ASN A 147 10.86 7.67 -17.60
CA ASN A 147 11.63 6.77 -16.74
C ASN A 147 11.69 5.39 -17.37
N ALA A 148 12.86 4.76 -17.33
CA ALA A 148 12.99 3.40 -17.79
C ALA A 148 12.50 2.39 -16.75
N THR A 149 12.01 1.26 -17.25
CA THR A 149 11.85 0.05 -16.42
C THR A 149 13.23 -0.51 -16.07
N VAL A 150 13.61 -0.39 -14.79
CA VAL A 150 14.90 -0.86 -14.24
C VAL A 150 14.76 -2.05 -13.31
N SER A 151 13.53 -2.46 -13.00
CA SER A 151 13.20 -3.67 -12.26
C SER A 151 12.18 -4.51 -13.04
N ASP A 152 12.19 -5.83 -12.82
CA ASP A 152 11.15 -6.69 -13.33
C ASP A 152 9.84 -6.54 -12.54
N GLU A 153 8.80 -7.27 -12.94
CA GLU A 153 7.49 -7.26 -12.28
C GLU A 153 7.54 -7.69 -10.80
N GLN A 154 8.61 -8.42 -10.39
CA GLN A 154 8.85 -8.87 -9.02
C GLN A 154 9.67 -7.87 -8.20
N GLY A 155 10.01 -6.71 -8.78
CA GLY A 155 10.84 -5.68 -8.15
C GLY A 155 12.32 -6.03 -8.08
N GLN A 156 12.79 -7.08 -8.78
CA GLN A 156 14.22 -7.39 -8.85
C GLN A 156 14.91 -6.47 -9.85
N PRO A 157 16.13 -5.99 -9.57
CA PRO A 157 16.85 -5.09 -10.48
C PRO A 157 17.21 -5.81 -11.79
N LEU A 158 16.86 -5.20 -12.92
CA LEU A 158 17.21 -5.70 -14.26
C LEU A 158 18.68 -5.47 -14.63
N TYR A 159 19.30 -4.44 -14.02
CA TYR A 159 20.67 -4.01 -14.29
C TYR A 159 21.43 -3.89 -12.97
N TYR A 160 22.35 -4.82 -12.74
CA TYR A 160 23.17 -4.86 -11.54
C TYR A 160 24.50 -5.57 -11.81
N PHE A 161 25.46 -5.43 -10.92
CA PHE A 161 26.66 -6.26 -10.89
C PHE A 161 27.21 -6.37 -9.46
N THR A 162 28.04 -7.38 -9.23
CA THR A 162 28.74 -7.57 -7.95
C THR A 162 30.13 -6.95 -8.02
N ILE A 163 30.58 -6.40 -6.90
CA ILE A 163 31.88 -5.75 -6.76
C ILE A 163 32.79 -6.68 -5.97
N THR A 164 33.96 -7.00 -6.52
CA THR A 164 34.99 -7.81 -5.85
C THR A 164 36.20 -6.96 -5.50
N ASP A 165 36.99 -7.40 -4.52
CA ASP A 165 38.19 -6.69 -4.04
C ASP A 165 37.91 -5.27 -3.52
N SER A 166 36.68 -4.99 -3.09
CA SER A 166 36.32 -3.76 -2.37
C SER A 166 36.34 -4.02 -0.88
N GLN A 167 37.06 -3.20 -0.13
CA GLN A 167 37.19 -3.32 1.33
C GLN A 167 36.88 -1.96 1.96
N SER A 168 36.18 -1.99 3.09
CA SER A 168 36.02 -0.81 3.94
C SER A 168 37.36 -0.44 4.57
N GLN A 169 37.48 0.82 4.97
CA GLN A 169 38.66 1.27 5.70
C GLN A 169 38.36 1.28 7.20
N SER A 170 39.17 0.57 7.97
CA SER A 170 39.11 0.65 9.43
C SER A 170 39.89 1.85 9.94
N VAL A 171 39.27 2.61 10.85
CA VAL A 171 39.85 3.79 11.49
C VAL A 171 39.72 3.66 13.00
N ALA A 172 40.87 3.60 13.67
CA ALA A 172 40.93 3.48 15.12
C ALA A 172 40.93 4.86 15.79
N ILE A 173 40.04 5.05 16.75
CA ILE A 173 40.06 6.19 17.67
C ILE A 173 41.18 5.96 18.69
N GLN A 174 42.09 6.93 18.80
CA GLN A 174 43.18 6.93 19.78
C GLN A 174 42.79 7.66 21.06
N SER A 175 42.06 8.77 20.95
CA SER A 175 41.61 9.53 22.11
C SER A 175 40.39 10.39 21.80
N ILE A 176 39.57 10.63 22.81
CA ILE A 176 38.45 11.56 22.79
C ILE A 176 38.68 12.56 23.92
N GLU A 177 38.48 13.84 23.65
CA GLU A 177 38.53 14.91 24.64
C GLU A 177 37.27 15.77 24.54
N ILE A 178 36.61 16.01 25.67
CA ILE A 178 35.49 16.94 25.79
C ILE A 178 35.85 17.94 26.89
N ASN A 179 35.81 19.24 26.58
CA ASN A 179 36.25 20.30 27.51
C ASN A 179 35.49 20.26 28.85
N LYS A 180 34.19 19.97 28.81
CA LYS A 180 33.34 19.74 30.00
C LYS A 180 32.97 18.27 30.22
N ASN A 181 33.87 17.32 29.91
CA ASN A 181 33.61 15.91 30.16
C ASN A 181 33.26 15.65 31.64
N LYS A 182 32.24 14.81 31.89
CA LYS A 182 31.70 14.49 33.22
C LYS A 182 31.27 15.73 34.02
N GLY A 183 31.01 16.84 33.33
CA GLY A 183 30.63 18.13 33.90
C GLY A 183 29.17 18.50 33.60
N THR A 184 28.81 19.74 33.93
CA THR A 184 27.47 20.30 33.66
C THR A 184 27.55 21.41 32.62
N LEU A 185 26.67 21.33 31.61
CA LEU A 185 26.35 22.41 30.68
C LEU A 185 25.01 23.02 31.10
N ASN A 186 24.90 24.34 31.02
CA ASN A 186 23.58 24.98 31.03
C ASN A 186 23.02 25.09 29.62
N HIS A 187 21.71 25.26 29.47
CA HIS A 187 21.16 25.65 28.17
C HIS A 187 21.84 26.92 27.64
N GLU A 188 22.09 26.94 26.34
CA GLU A 188 22.85 27.94 25.58
C GLU A 188 24.37 27.97 25.88
N ASP A 189 24.89 27.09 26.75
CA ASP A 189 26.33 26.85 26.84
C ASP A 189 26.83 26.04 25.62
N ASN A 190 28.15 26.02 25.48
CA ASN A 190 28.83 25.09 24.58
C ASN A 190 30.04 24.43 25.27
N SER A 191 30.49 23.31 24.69
CA SER A 191 31.73 22.62 25.05
C SER A 191 32.44 22.15 23.79
N GLY A 192 33.73 22.41 23.67
CA GLY A 192 34.54 21.80 22.61
C GLY A 192 34.62 20.28 22.79
N ILE A 193 34.63 19.57 21.68
CA ILE A 193 34.94 18.14 21.57
C ILE A 193 36.03 17.94 20.52
N SER A 194 36.94 17.01 20.78
CA SER A 194 37.91 16.56 19.79
C SER A 194 38.10 15.05 19.85
N ILE A 195 38.29 14.44 18.67
CA ILE A 195 38.55 13.02 18.50
C ILE A 195 39.81 12.88 17.66
N LYS A 196 40.81 12.19 18.21
CA LYS A 196 42.05 11.84 17.52
C LYS A 196 41.95 10.44 16.97
N VAL A 197 42.18 10.29 15.67
CA VAL A 197 42.26 9.00 14.98
C VAL A 197 43.72 8.62 14.70
N ALA A 198 43.99 7.37 14.36
CA ALA A 198 45.36 6.91 14.12
C ALA A 198 46.07 7.69 12.98
N ASP A 199 47.36 7.99 13.20
CA ASP A 199 48.23 8.85 12.37
C ASP A 199 48.37 8.43 10.88
N ASN A 200 47.82 7.30 10.45
CA ASN A 200 47.86 6.82 9.05
C ASN A 200 46.49 6.34 8.55
N GLN A 201 45.39 6.67 9.24
CA GLN A 201 44.04 6.19 8.91
C GLN A 201 43.04 7.32 8.64
N PHE A 202 43.49 8.57 8.59
CA PHE A 202 42.60 9.74 8.45
C PHE A 202 42.41 10.22 7.01
N ASP A 203 43.26 9.79 6.06
CA ASP A 203 43.30 10.37 4.70
C ASP A 203 41.96 10.34 3.98
N ASN A 204 41.21 9.24 4.15
CA ASN A 204 39.91 9.02 3.52
C ASN A 204 38.73 9.34 4.44
N VAL A 205 38.95 9.94 5.61
CA VAL A 205 37.86 10.39 6.49
C VAL A 205 37.55 11.85 6.15
N ASN A 206 36.27 12.14 5.86
CA ASN A 206 35.79 13.48 5.57
C ASN A 206 35.43 14.20 6.88
N HIS A 207 34.54 13.62 7.66
CA HIS A 207 34.12 14.13 8.97
C HIS A 207 33.71 12.98 9.90
N LEU A 208 33.72 13.26 11.20
CA LEU A 208 33.25 12.34 12.24
C LEU A 208 31.97 12.87 12.87
N TYR A 209 31.13 11.95 13.33
CA TYR A 209 29.93 12.25 14.09
C TYR A 209 30.05 11.66 15.49
N ALA A 210 29.81 12.46 16.52
CA ALA A 210 29.72 12.01 17.90
C ALA A 210 28.24 11.95 18.33
N ASN A 211 27.70 10.73 18.47
CA ASN A 211 26.29 10.49 18.75
C ASN A 211 26.06 10.32 20.25
N PHE A 212 25.42 11.30 20.89
CA PHE A 212 25.06 11.27 22.31
C PHE A 212 23.59 10.88 22.50
N GLN A 213 23.30 10.17 23.58
CA GLN A 213 21.94 9.85 24.00
C GLN A 213 21.70 10.30 25.44
N ASN A 214 20.55 10.90 25.70
CA ASN A 214 20.08 11.19 27.05
C ASN A 214 19.69 9.88 27.75
N THR A 215 20.29 9.59 28.91
CA THR A 215 20.10 8.30 29.57
C THR A 215 18.69 8.12 30.15
N GLU A 216 17.99 9.23 30.42
CA GLU A 216 16.65 9.26 31.02
C GLU A 216 15.55 9.32 29.95
N THR A 217 15.62 10.30 29.03
CA THR A 217 14.58 10.52 28.01
C THR A 217 14.78 9.68 26.75
N LYS A 218 15.99 9.17 26.52
CA LYS A 218 16.42 8.50 25.28
C LYS A 218 16.49 9.41 24.05
N ASP A 219 16.45 10.73 24.25
CA ASP A 219 16.70 11.68 23.17
C ASP A 219 18.12 11.51 22.64
N GLU A 220 18.30 11.64 21.33
CA GLU A 220 19.59 11.51 20.66
C GLU A 220 20.01 12.83 20.02
N TYR A 221 21.31 13.10 20.03
CA TYR A 221 21.89 14.25 19.36
C TYR A 221 23.26 13.91 18.80
N SER A 222 23.46 14.19 17.51
CA SER A 222 24.74 13.99 16.83
C SER A 222 25.45 15.33 16.66
N TYR A 223 26.76 15.35 16.89
CA TYR A 223 27.59 16.53 16.67
C TYR A 223 28.61 16.25 15.57
N ASP A 224 28.72 17.19 14.64
CA ASP A 224 29.70 17.16 13.57
C ASP A 224 31.09 17.55 14.07
N LEU A 225 32.10 16.76 13.71
CA LEU A 225 33.50 17.06 13.96
C LEU A 225 34.25 17.09 12.63
N PHE A 226 34.87 18.24 12.36
CA PHE A 226 35.61 18.48 11.13
C PHE A 226 37.11 18.35 11.38
N ASN A 227 37.83 17.89 10.34
CA ASN A 227 39.28 17.90 10.36
C ASN A 227 39.80 19.34 10.52
N ASN A 228 40.88 19.50 11.27
CA ASN A 228 41.58 20.79 11.37
C ASN A 228 42.39 21.07 10.09
N GLU A 229 41.70 21.38 8.97
CA GLU A 229 42.33 21.68 7.69
C GLU A 229 43.27 22.89 7.81
N GLY A 230 44.58 22.65 7.71
CA GLY A 230 45.64 23.65 7.85
C GLY A 230 46.36 23.68 9.21
N GLY A 231 45.99 22.81 10.16
CA GLY A 231 46.72 22.57 11.40
C GLY A 231 47.94 21.64 11.25
N THR A 232 48.78 21.53 12.29
CA THR A 232 49.96 20.64 12.29
C THR A 232 49.63 19.17 12.51
N GLU A 233 48.40 18.85 12.95
CA GLU A 233 47.89 17.48 13.19
C GLU A 233 46.58 17.28 12.44
N THR A 234 46.63 16.65 11.27
CA THR A 234 45.49 16.38 10.37
C THR A 234 44.67 15.15 10.77
N ASN A 235 45.00 14.49 11.87
CA ASN A 235 44.29 13.32 12.40
C ASN A 235 43.42 13.67 13.63
N ILE A 236 43.21 14.96 13.90
CA ILE A 236 42.33 15.43 14.96
C ILE A 236 41.11 16.09 14.33
N TYR A 237 39.94 15.57 14.69
CA TYR A 237 38.64 16.10 14.31
C TYR A 237 38.07 16.87 15.48
N THR A 238 37.64 18.11 15.25
CA THR A 238 37.13 19.00 16.30
C THR A 238 35.72 19.46 15.97
N GLY A 239 34.89 19.54 17.01
CA GLY A 239 33.51 20.02 16.92
C GLY A 239 33.13 20.79 18.18
N THR A 240 31.89 21.28 18.20
CA THR A 240 31.33 21.97 19.34
C THR A 240 30.02 21.31 19.75
N ILE A 241 29.95 20.86 21.00
CA ILE A 241 28.71 20.45 21.65
C ILE A 241 27.97 21.72 22.03
N TYR A 242 26.81 21.95 21.42
CA TYR A 242 25.91 23.04 21.74
C TYR A 242 24.77 22.53 22.62
N ALA A 243 24.61 23.10 23.81
CA ALA A 243 23.54 22.77 24.72
C ALA A 243 22.28 23.56 24.38
N TYR A 244 21.61 23.22 23.28
CA TYR A 244 20.45 23.97 22.82
C TYR A 244 19.33 24.03 23.89
N SER A 245 18.59 25.12 23.94
CA SER A 245 17.44 25.31 24.85
C SER A 245 16.32 24.28 24.70
N ASN A 246 16.27 23.57 23.57
CA ASN A 246 15.27 22.52 23.30
C ASN A 246 15.72 21.11 23.70
N MET A 247 16.98 20.90 24.10
CA MET A 247 17.47 19.59 24.55
C MET A 247 16.89 19.25 25.93
N SER A 248 16.66 17.98 26.22
CA SER A 248 16.23 17.54 27.54
C SER A 248 17.32 17.68 28.59
N ASN A 249 16.96 18.17 29.78
CA ASN A 249 17.81 18.12 30.96
C ASN A 249 18.19 16.66 31.30
N GLY A 250 19.29 16.48 32.03
CA GLY A 250 19.79 15.17 32.45
C GLY A 250 21.10 14.77 31.77
N LYS A 251 21.49 13.51 31.96
CA LYS A 251 22.80 13.00 31.52
C LYS A 251 22.78 12.58 30.04
N TRP A 252 23.65 13.19 29.25
CA TRP A 252 23.91 12.85 27.84
C TRP A 252 25.22 12.09 27.71
N GLU A 253 25.17 10.84 27.23
CA GLU A 253 26.29 9.91 27.14
C GLU A 253 26.61 9.56 25.68
N LEU A 254 27.89 9.60 25.30
CA LEU A 254 28.35 9.23 23.96
C LEU A 254 28.12 7.73 23.72
N GLN A 255 27.27 7.39 22.75
CA GLN A 255 26.90 6.02 22.42
C GLN A 255 27.75 5.45 21.29
N SER A 256 28.02 6.26 20.26
CA SER A 256 28.80 5.84 19.10
C SER A 256 29.55 7.00 18.47
N VAL A 257 30.60 6.65 17.74
CA VAL A 257 31.27 7.56 16.82
C VAL A 257 31.17 6.93 15.44
N THR A 258 30.61 7.68 14.49
CA THR A 258 30.52 7.28 13.08
C THR A 258 31.33 8.24 12.23
N ALA A 259 31.56 7.87 10.97
CA ALA A 259 32.40 8.64 10.08
C ALA A 259 31.88 8.53 8.65
N ASP A 260 31.97 9.65 7.94
CA ASP A 260 31.79 9.67 6.49
C ASP A 260 33.16 9.64 5.85
N GLY A 261 33.34 8.70 4.92
CA GLY A 261 34.52 8.66 4.09
C GLY A 261 34.45 9.70 2.97
N LYS A 262 35.62 10.10 2.47
CA LYS A 262 35.75 10.83 1.21
C LYS A 262 35.34 9.91 0.05
N ASP A 263 34.74 10.49 -0.98
CA ASP A 263 34.24 9.77 -2.16
C ASP A 263 33.31 8.58 -1.82
N ASP A 264 32.55 8.74 -0.73
CA ASP A 264 31.66 7.75 -0.12
C ASP A 264 32.33 6.42 0.30
N ILE A 265 33.61 6.42 0.65
CA ILE A 265 34.26 5.20 1.19
C ILE A 265 33.62 4.83 2.55
N LEU A 266 33.30 3.55 2.76
CA LEU A 266 32.82 3.11 4.07
C LEU A 266 33.96 3.08 5.08
N ILE A 267 33.74 3.77 6.19
CA ILE A 267 34.67 3.83 7.32
C ILE A 267 34.13 3.00 8.48
N ASP A 268 34.93 2.03 8.92
CA ASP A 268 34.66 1.24 10.12
C ASP A 268 35.42 1.82 11.30
N ILE A 269 34.69 2.50 12.19
CA ILE A 269 35.26 3.08 13.40
C ILE A 269 35.48 1.99 14.44
N THR A 270 36.72 1.88 14.91
CA THR A 270 37.09 1.04 16.04
C THR A 270 37.56 1.91 17.19
N HIS A 271 37.30 1.49 18.42
CA HIS A 271 37.65 2.23 19.63
C HIS A 271 38.21 1.27 20.69
N ASP A 272 39.11 0.39 20.26
CA ASP A 272 39.72 -0.65 21.09
C ASP A 272 40.35 -0.04 22.35
N GLY A 273 39.85 -0.46 23.52
CA GLY A 273 40.32 0.04 24.81
C GLY A 273 39.75 1.40 25.24
N ILE A 274 38.83 1.99 24.48
CA ILE A 274 38.08 3.19 24.85
C ILE A 274 36.64 2.79 25.16
N ASN A 275 36.19 3.14 26.37
CA ASN A 275 34.80 3.01 26.77
C ASN A 275 34.06 4.32 26.46
N LEU A 276 33.17 4.33 25.46
CA LEU A 276 32.47 5.56 25.06
C LEU A 276 31.59 6.14 26.17
N ALA A 277 31.07 5.28 27.07
CA ALA A 277 30.28 5.70 28.23
C ALA A 277 31.06 6.56 29.25
N ASP A 278 32.40 6.61 29.16
CA ASP A 278 33.23 7.53 29.95
C ASP A 278 33.19 8.98 29.45
N TYR A 279 32.52 9.25 28.32
CA TYR A 279 32.39 10.56 27.71
C TYR A 279 30.94 11.02 27.75
N TRP A 280 30.64 11.91 28.68
CA TRP A 280 29.27 12.38 28.94
C TRP A 280 29.27 13.79 29.53
N PHE A 281 28.12 14.46 29.46
CA PHE A 281 27.86 15.71 30.17
C PHE A 281 26.44 15.69 30.75
N ASN A 282 26.21 16.46 31.81
CA ASN A 282 24.87 16.69 32.33
C ASN A 282 24.34 18.03 31.82
N LEU A 283 23.13 18.05 31.28
CA LEU A 283 22.45 19.29 30.89
C LEU A 283 21.50 19.74 32.01
N ALA A 284 21.53 21.01 32.36
CA ALA A 284 20.71 21.61 33.40
C ALA A 284 20.29 23.06 33.04
N GLY A 285 19.29 23.60 33.74
CA GLY A 285 18.92 25.03 33.64
C GLY A 285 17.43 25.24 33.40
N GLU A 286 17.02 26.52 33.39
CA GLU A 286 15.69 26.91 32.93
C GLU A 286 15.63 26.62 31.43
N THR A 287 14.79 25.66 31.04
CA THR A 287 14.32 25.61 29.67
C THR A 287 13.61 26.94 29.43
N GLY A 288 14.00 27.69 28.40
CA GLY A 288 13.18 28.81 27.95
C GLY A 288 11.74 28.30 27.82
N LYS A 289 10.73 29.11 28.15
CA LYS A 289 9.36 28.78 27.75
C LYS A 289 9.44 28.56 26.25
N LYS A 290 9.46 27.29 25.85
CA LYS A 290 9.51 26.91 24.45
C LYS A 290 8.23 27.50 23.91
N ASP A 291 8.38 28.56 23.12
CA ASP A 291 7.36 28.83 22.15
C ASP A 291 7.27 27.56 21.33
N THR A 292 6.18 26.85 21.51
CA THR A 292 5.87 25.60 20.82
C THR A 292 4.77 25.84 19.80
N THR A 293 4.26 27.06 19.70
CA THR A 293 3.14 27.38 18.83
C THR A 293 3.70 27.77 17.47
N PRO A 294 3.32 27.06 16.40
CA PRO A 294 3.74 27.45 15.06
C PRO A 294 3.03 28.71 14.58
N PRO A 295 3.64 29.49 13.66
CA PRO A 295 2.98 30.59 12.99
C PRO A 295 1.67 30.16 12.33
N VAL A 296 0.61 30.96 12.48
CA VAL A 296 -0.71 30.71 11.87
C VAL A 296 -0.95 31.66 10.71
N ILE A 297 -1.20 31.10 9.52
CA ILE A 297 -1.56 31.87 8.33
C ILE A 297 -2.98 32.43 8.49
N THR A 298 -3.12 33.75 8.39
CA THR A 298 -4.42 34.43 8.49
C THR A 298 -4.99 34.82 7.14
N SER A 299 -4.13 35.14 6.16
CA SER A 299 -4.54 35.35 4.77
C SER A 299 -3.40 35.16 3.79
N PHE A 300 -3.70 34.62 2.61
CA PHE A 300 -2.83 34.60 1.46
C PHE A 300 -3.59 35.04 0.21
N ASP A 301 -2.96 35.85 -0.65
CA ASP A 301 -3.52 36.25 -1.93
C ASP A 301 -2.44 36.42 -3.01
N MET A 302 -2.88 36.39 -4.28
CA MET A 302 -2.01 36.57 -5.44
C MET A 302 -2.73 37.28 -6.60
N SER A 303 -1.98 38.02 -7.42
CA SER A 303 -2.48 38.52 -8.70
C SER A 303 -2.63 37.39 -9.73
N HIS A 304 -3.39 37.64 -10.81
CA HIS A 304 -3.60 36.68 -11.92
C HIS A 304 -4.16 35.31 -11.52
N LYS A 305 -4.88 35.25 -10.39
CA LYS A 305 -5.47 34.02 -9.86
C LYS A 305 -6.40 33.35 -10.87
N GLY A 306 -6.03 32.15 -11.31
CA GLY A 306 -6.75 31.36 -12.31
C GLY A 306 -6.70 31.93 -13.73
N GLU A 307 -5.94 32.99 -13.96
CA GLU A 307 -5.80 33.64 -15.26
C GLU A 307 -4.69 33.00 -16.09
N PHE A 308 -4.70 33.26 -17.40
CA PHE A 308 -3.57 32.95 -18.26
C PHE A 308 -2.50 34.04 -18.14
N VAL A 309 -1.25 33.63 -18.03
CA VAL A 309 -0.07 34.51 -18.02
C VAL A 309 0.92 34.06 -19.10
N THR A 310 1.81 34.96 -19.47
CA THR A 310 2.86 34.77 -20.47
C THR A 310 4.21 35.26 -19.94
N ALA A 311 5.29 34.92 -20.64
CA ALA A 311 6.63 35.34 -20.27
C ALA A 311 6.73 36.86 -20.12
N GLY A 312 7.30 37.31 -18.99
CA GLY A 312 7.44 38.71 -18.64
C GLY A 312 6.33 39.30 -17.77
N ASP A 313 5.17 38.64 -17.65
CA ASP A 313 4.14 39.02 -16.70
C ASP A 313 4.66 38.92 -15.26
N VAL A 314 4.13 39.75 -14.36
CA VAL A 314 4.55 39.80 -12.95
C VAL A 314 3.38 39.39 -12.05
N VAL A 315 3.57 38.28 -11.35
CA VAL A 315 2.63 37.77 -10.34
C VAL A 315 3.08 38.26 -8.97
N THR A 316 2.20 38.94 -8.24
CA THR A 316 2.49 39.49 -6.91
C THR A 316 1.81 38.65 -5.83
N PHE A 317 2.47 38.44 -4.69
CA PHE A 317 1.94 37.67 -3.57
C PHE A 317 1.86 38.51 -2.30
N GLU A 318 0.82 38.26 -1.50
CA GLU A 318 0.65 38.87 -0.19
C GLU A 318 0.27 37.82 0.85
N LEU A 319 1.05 37.72 1.91
CA LEU A 319 0.85 36.79 3.03
C LEU A 319 0.72 37.55 4.35
N LYS A 320 -0.23 37.15 5.19
CA LYS A 320 -0.36 37.60 6.59
C LYS A 320 -0.41 36.39 7.51
N ALA A 321 0.29 36.50 8.63
CA ALA A 321 0.37 35.47 9.64
C ALA A 321 0.47 36.10 11.04
N THR A 322 0.13 35.33 12.05
CA THR A 322 0.19 35.70 13.47
C THR A 322 0.83 34.59 14.27
N ASP A 323 1.48 34.95 15.37
CA ASP A 323 2.08 34.03 16.32
C ASP A 323 1.99 34.64 17.73
N ASP A 324 2.06 33.80 18.76
CA ASP A 324 2.23 34.21 20.15
C ASP A 324 3.69 34.67 20.42
N GLY A 325 4.63 34.25 19.57
CA GLY A 325 6.02 34.71 19.50
C GLY A 325 6.32 35.77 18.42
N GLU A 326 7.60 36.09 18.25
CA GLU A 326 8.06 37.01 17.18
C GLU A 326 8.23 36.24 15.86
N LEU A 327 7.62 36.73 14.78
CA LEU A 327 7.75 36.14 13.44
C LEU A 327 9.06 36.53 12.74
N SER A 328 9.64 35.61 11.97
CA SER A 328 10.75 35.89 11.05
C SER A 328 10.38 36.96 10.03
N LYS A 329 11.33 37.80 9.60
CA LYS A 329 11.11 38.81 8.57
C LYS A 329 11.03 38.24 7.14
N ASN A 330 11.25 36.94 7.00
CA ASN A 330 11.29 36.23 5.72
C ASN A 330 10.28 35.08 5.75
N ALA A 331 9.47 35.02 4.71
CA ALA A 331 8.65 33.85 4.40
C ALA A 331 9.04 33.37 3.00
N TYR A 332 8.61 32.16 2.68
CA TYR A 332 8.88 31.53 1.40
C TYR A 332 7.62 30.83 0.93
N ILE A 333 7.38 30.84 -0.38
CA ILE A 333 6.30 30.05 -1.01
C ILE A 333 6.88 29.22 -2.15
N GLU A 334 6.26 28.07 -2.36
CA GLU A 334 6.55 27.19 -3.48
C GLU A 334 5.34 27.11 -4.41
N LEU A 335 5.53 27.41 -5.70
CA LEU A 335 4.59 27.01 -6.72
C LEU A 335 5.04 25.68 -7.31
N THR A 336 4.11 24.78 -7.60
CA THR A 336 4.38 23.52 -8.29
C THR A 336 3.62 23.44 -9.61
N ALA A 337 4.26 22.83 -10.61
CA ALA A 337 3.64 22.51 -11.89
C ALA A 337 2.57 21.42 -11.70
N ALA A 338 1.44 21.58 -12.39
CA ALA A 338 0.42 20.54 -12.47
C ALA A 338 0.82 19.40 -13.43
N SER A 339 1.68 19.70 -14.40
CA SER A 339 2.23 18.72 -15.33
C SER A 339 3.37 17.93 -14.69
N ASP A 340 3.51 16.69 -15.13
CA ASP A 340 4.56 15.77 -14.71
C ASP A 340 5.86 16.07 -15.46
N ILE A 341 6.67 16.98 -14.90
CA ILE A 341 7.92 17.49 -15.46
C ILE A 341 9.06 17.38 -14.44
N ALA A 342 10.31 17.41 -14.91
CA ALA A 342 11.49 17.28 -14.04
C ALA A 342 11.64 18.47 -13.08
N ASN A 343 11.58 19.70 -13.60
CA ASN A 343 11.71 20.93 -12.82
C ASN A 343 10.34 21.50 -12.42
N LYS A 344 9.64 20.78 -11.53
CA LYS A 344 8.25 21.09 -11.19
C LYS A 344 8.05 22.15 -10.12
N TYR A 345 9.10 22.69 -9.50
CA TYR A 345 8.97 23.66 -8.39
C TYR A 345 9.51 25.04 -8.75
N GLN A 346 8.85 26.10 -8.27
CA GLN A 346 9.32 27.49 -8.33
C GLN A 346 9.28 28.09 -6.93
N ASN A 347 10.41 28.66 -6.55
CA ASN A 347 10.73 29.09 -5.19
C ASN A 347 10.67 30.62 -5.12
N ILE A 348 9.80 31.18 -4.29
CA ILE A 348 9.61 32.63 -4.20
C ILE A 348 9.76 33.10 -2.76
N ASP A 349 10.75 33.97 -2.54
CA ASP A 349 10.95 34.67 -1.27
C ASP A 349 9.90 35.77 -1.08
N LEU A 350 9.32 35.83 0.12
CA LEU A 350 8.51 36.95 0.58
C LEU A 350 9.24 37.69 1.71
N ARG A 351 9.19 39.02 1.69
CA ARG A 351 9.79 39.88 2.72
C ARG A 351 8.71 40.64 3.45
N TYR A 352 8.84 40.75 4.77
CA TYR A 352 7.91 41.51 5.60
C TYR A 352 7.98 43.01 5.29
N ASP A 353 6.85 43.60 4.94
CA ASP A 353 6.66 45.03 4.72
C ASP A 353 5.96 45.66 5.94
N GLU A 354 6.68 46.54 6.65
CA GLU A 354 6.16 47.22 7.84
C GLU A 354 5.01 48.19 7.54
N GLN A 355 4.92 48.73 6.31
CA GLN A 355 3.87 49.69 5.94
C GLN A 355 2.53 48.98 5.72
N THR A 356 2.56 47.82 5.07
CA THR A 356 1.34 47.04 4.79
C THR A 356 1.06 45.95 5.82
N GLN A 357 1.98 45.74 6.76
CA GLN A 357 1.93 44.69 7.78
C GLN A 357 1.67 43.31 7.17
N SER A 358 2.37 43.01 6.07
CA SER A 358 2.26 41.75 5.33
C SER A 358 3.58 41.38 4.67
N TYR A 359 3.78 40.09 4.40
CA TYR A 359 4.89 39.60 3.59
C TYR A 359 4.54 39.75 2.11
N ARG A 360 5.46 40.31 1.33
CA ARG A 360 5.28 40.56 -0.10
C ARG A 360 6.41 39.95 -0.91
N GLY A 361 6.06 39.49 -2.10
CA GLY A 361 7.02 38.99 -3.09
C GLY A 361 6.43 39.07 -4.48
N GLU A 362 7.30 38.95 -5.48
CA GLU A 362 6.95 39.02 -6.89
C GLU A 362 7.61 37.89 -7.65
N PHE A 363 6.90 37.32 -8.61
CA PHE A 363 7.39 36.32 -9.54
C PHE A 363 7.21 36.86 -10.95
N LYS A 364 8.34 37.22 -11.57
CA LYS A 364 8.37 37.55 -13.00
C LYS A 364 8.42 36.23 -13.77
N VAL A 365 7.36 35.95 -14.52
CA VAL A 365 7.22 34.70 -15.29
C VAL A 365 8.37 34.61 -16.29
N PRO A 366 9.29 33.63 -16.16
CA PRO A 366 10.37 33.46 -17.13
C PRO A 366 9.82 32.90 -18.44
N ASP A 367 10.53 33.14 -19.53
CA ASP A 367 10.26 32.53 -20.85
C ASP A 367 10.51 31.02 -20.87
N THR A 368 11.24 30.52 -19.87
CA THR A 368 11.56 29.10 -19.65
C THR A 368 10.50 28.35 -18.84
N LEU A 369 9.42 29.00 -18.40
CA LEU A 369 8.43 28.34 -17.54
C LEU A 369 7.58 27.36 -18.37
N TYR A 370 7.40 26.14 -17.89
CA TYR A 370 6.66 25.13 -18.64
C TYR A 370 5.17 25.53 -18.84
N PRO A 371 4.58 25.33 -20.04
CA PRO A 371 3.22 25.76 -20.38
C PRO A 371 2.13 24.90 -19.74
N CYS A 372 1.97 25.00 -18.42
CA CYS A 372 0.92 24.33 -17.66
C CYS A 372 0.33 25.22 -16.55
N GLU A 373 -0.58 24.66 -15.76
CA GLU A 373 -0.98 25.27 -14.49
C GLU A 373 0.18 25.21 -13.49
N TRP A 374 0.44 26.33 -12.81
CA TRP A 374 1.36 26.41 -11.67
C TRP A 374 0.56 26.85 -10.44
N TYR A 375 0.53 26.04 -9.38
CA TYR A 375 -0.30 26.28 -8.20
C TYR A 375 0.53 26.30 -6.92
N LEU A 376 0.06 27.01 -5.90
CA LEU A 376 0.70 27.07 -4.59
C LEU A 376 0.77 25.68 -3.96
N ASN A 377 1.96 25.14 -3.76
CA ASN A 377 2.16 23.85 -3.12
C ASN A 377 2.17 24.01 -1.59
N TYR A 378 3.01 24.90 -1.08
CA TYR A 378 3.09 25.19 0.34
C TYR A 378 3.65 26.59 0.62
N ILE A 379 3.44 27.04 1.84
CA ILE A 379 3.99 28.28 2.42
C ILE A 379 4.86 27.88 3.61
N GLN A 380 6.06 28.46 3.72
CA GLN A 380 6.95 28.34 4.86
C GLN A 380 7.15 29.69 5.52
N LEU A 381 6.83 29.77 6.81
CA LEU A 381 7.14 30.90 7.66
C LEU A 381 7.62 30.36 9.00
N HIS A 382 8.73 30.90 9.48
CA HIS A 382 9.29 30.58 10.80
C HIS A 382 8.98 31.69 11.78
N ASP A 383 8.79 31.35 13.05
CA ASP A 383 9.01 32.30 14.14
C ASP A 383 10.52 32.38 14.49
N VAL A 384 10.87 33.27 15.40
CA VAL A 384 12.24 33.42 15.92
C VAL A 384 12.67 32.23 16.78
N SER A 385 11.72 31.44 17.29
CA SER A 385 11.93 30.25 18.11
C SER A 385 12.20 28.97 17.29
N GLY A 386 12.06 29.03 15.96
CA GLY A 386 12.25 27.91 15.04
C GLY A 386 11.00 27.05 14.80
N ASN A 387 9.82 27.45 15.30
CA ASN A 387 8.57 26.83 14.87
C ASN A 387 8.23 27.30 13.47
N TRP A 388 7.62 26.42 12.68
CA TRP A 388 7.31 26.64 11.28
C TRP A 388 5.83 26.43 11.02
N THR A 389 5.29 27.23 10.10
CA THR A 389 3.87 27.18 9.75
C THR A 389 3.50 25.86 9.08
N ASP A 390 2.34 25.30 9.43
CA ASP A 390 1.68 24.26 8.64
C ASP A 390 0.68 24.92 7.68
N SER A 391 1.07 25.08 6.43
CA SER A 391 0.22 25.68 5.40
C SER A 391 -0.83 24.74 4.84
N SER A 392 -0.75 23.44 5.15
CA SER A 392 -1.69 22.44 4.64
C SER A 392 -3.10 22.68 5.15
N GLU A 393 -3.28 23.04 6.43
CA GLU A 393 -4.60 23.36 7.00
C GLU A 393 -5.23 24.57 6.28
N TYR A 394 -4.44 25.62 6.02
CA TYR A 394 -4.91 26.81 5.31
C TYR A 394 -5.32 26.48 3.87
N ILE A 395 -4.49 25.76 3.11
CA ILE A 395 -4.77 25.38 1.72
C ILE A 395 -5.96 24.40 1.64
N ASN A 396 -6.06 23.46 2.57
CA ASN A 396 -7.15 22.47 2.64
C ASN A 396 -8.48 23.06 3.12
N SER A 397 -8.48 24.30 3.65
CA SER A 397 -9.71 25.01 4.01
C SER A 397 -10.56 25.37 2.78
N PHE A 398 -9.98 25.34 1.57
CA PHE A 398 -10.66 25.56 0.31
C PHE A 398 -11.12 24.22 -0.32
N ASN A 399 -12.28 24.22 -0.96
CA ASN A 399 -12.79 23.05 -1.71
C ASN A 399 -11.80 22.57 -2.78
N SER A 400 -11.10 23.52 -3.41
CA SER A 400 -10.00 23.30 -4.35
C SER A 400 -8.99 24.42 -4.16
N ASN A 401 -7.69 24.12 -4.31
CA ASN A 401 -6.65 25.14 -4.17
C ASN A 401 -6.87 26.25 -5.20
N PRO A 402 -7.23 27.48 -4.78
CA PRO A 402 -7.58 28.55 -5.70
C PRO A 402 -6.36 29.35 -6.16
N PHE A 403 -5.19 29.12 -5.57
CA PHE A 403 -3.99 29.92 -5.79
C PHE A 403 -3.14 29.30 -6.90
N TYR A 404 -3.46 29.65 -8.14
CA TYR A 404 -2.74 29.16 -9.31
C TYR A 404 -2.75 30.17 -10.46
N ILE A 405 -1.82 30.00 -11.39
CA ILE A 405 -1.76 30.67 -12.70
C ILE A 405 -1.72 29.63 -13.81
N LYS A 406 -2.11 30.00 -15.02
CA LYS A 406 -1.97 29.15 -16.22
C LYS A 406 -0.92 29.76 -17.14
N MET A 407 0.26 29.18 -17.19
CA MET A 407 1.32 29.64 -18.09
C MET A 407 1.01 29.18 -19.52
N LYS A 408 1.03 30.12 -20.47
CA LYS A 408 1.02 29.82 -21.91
C LYS A 408 2.37 30.19 -22.52
N SER A 409 2.91 29.25 -23.30
CA SER A 409 4.02 29.52 -24.21
C SER A 409 3.46 29.52 -25.63
N ASN A 410 3.49 30.67 -26.30
CA ASN A 410 2.76 30.91 -27.55
C ASN A 410 1.26 30.56 -27.38
N ASP A 411 0.76 29.57 -28.12
CA ASP A 411 -0.61 29.04 -28.04
C ASP A 411 -0.71 27.69 -27.30
N THR A 412 0.41 27.18 -26.76
CA THR A 412 0.47 25.88 -26.10
C THR A 412 0.12 25.98 -24.63
N PHE A 413 -0.70 25.05 -24.15
CA PHE A 413 -1.02 24.82 -22.75
C PHE A 413 -1.32 23.34 -22.52
N THR A 414 -0.59 22.72 -21.61
CA THR A 414 -0.77 21.34 -21.17
C THR A 414 -1.69 21.31 -19.95
N ASN A 415 -2.85 20.68 -20.11
CA ASN A 415 -3.73 20.36 -19.00
C ASN A 415 -3.66 18.85 -18.70
N PRO A 416 -3.15 18.45 -17.53
CA PRO A 416 -3.11 17.04 -17.16
C PRO A 416 -4.50 16.40 -17.15
N VAL A 417 -4.53 15.11 -17.48
CA VAL A 417 -5.71 14.25 -17.36
C VAL A 417 -5.41 13.11 -16.40
N TYR A 418 -6.43 12.63 -15.69
CA TYR A 418 -6.28 11.60 -14.67
C TYR A 418 -7.29 10.48 -14.87
N ASP A 419 -6.84 9.25 -14.61
CA ASP A 419 -7.74 8.12 -14.37
C ASP A 419 -8.10 8.13 -12.87
N LEU A 420 -9.40 8.05 -12.58
CA LEU A 420 -9.98 8.25 -11.26
C LEU A 420 -10.66 6.96 -10.78
N ASN A 421 -10.47 6.66 -9.50
CA ASN A 421 -11.22 5.68 -8.73
C ASN A 421 -11.69 6.35 -7.43
N ILE A 422 -12.98 6.66 -7.36
CA ILE A 422 -13.58 7.45 -6.27
C ILE A 422 -14.67 6.64 -5.57
N SER A 423 -14.45 6.35 -4.29
CA SER A 423 -15.39 5.59 -3.46
C SER A 423 -16.01 6.46 -2.37
N PHE A 424 -17.31 6.27 -2.12
CA PHE A 424 -18.06 6.95 -1.06
C PHE A 424 -18.44 5.95 0.03
N TYR A 425 -18.21 6.31 1.29
CA TYR A 425 -18.44 5.46 2.46
C TYR A 425 -19.40 6.13 3.44
N ALA A 426 -20.33 5.37 4.00
CA ALA A 426 -21.25 5.85 5.04
C ALA A 426 -21.41 4.83 6.16
N LEU A 427 -21.88 5.30 7.31
CA LEU A 427 -22.14 4.44 8.47
C LEU A 427 -23.31 3.49 8.18
N ASN A 428 -23.05 2.19 8.38
CA ASN A 428 -24.07 1.16 8.40
C ASN A 428 -24.82 1.14 9.76
N GLU A 429 -25.78 0.22 9.91
CA GLU A 429 -26.57 0.07 11.15
C GLU A 429 -25.74 -0.36 12.37
N LYS A 430 -24.51 -0.85 12.17
CA LYS A 430 -23.57 -1.22 13.24
C LYS A 430 -22.63 -0.07 13.62
N GLY A 431 -22.63 1.04 12.88
CA GLY A 431 -21.75 2.19 13.12
C GLY A 431 -20.38 2.04 12.46
N GLU A 432 -20.28 1.22 11.41
CA GLU A 432 -19.06 1.01 10.64
C GLU A 432 -19.19 1.67 9.27
N TYR A 433 -18.12 2.29 8.78
CA TYR A 433 -18.09 2.81 7.43
C TYR A 433 -18.06 1.67 6.42
N THR A 434 -19.05 1.66 5.54
CA THR A 434 -19.14 0.72 4.42
C THR A 434 -19.29 1.48 3.13
N GLN A 435 -18.70 0.97 2.06
CA GLN A 435 -18.76 1.56 0.74
C GLN A 435 -20.20 1.59 0.23
N LEU A 436 -20.70 2.77 -0.11
CA LEU A 436 -22.01 3.01 -0.72
C LEU A 436 -21.95 2.96 -2.24
N SER A 437 -20.90 3.53 -2.83
CA SER A 437 -20.73 3.62 -4.28
C SER A 437 -19.26 3.76 -4.66
N ASN A 438 -18.91 3.31 -5.86
CA ASN A 438 -17.60 3.56 -6.48
C ASN A 438 -17.77 4.06 -7.91
N TRP A 439 -16.87 4.95 -8.32
CA TRP A 439 -16.84 5.56 -9.64
C TRP A 439 -15.45 5.40 -10.25
N GLU A 440 -15.40 4.79 -11.43
CA GLU A 440 -14.21 4.73 -12.26
C GLU A 440 -14.39 5.64 -13.48
N LYS A 441 -13.47 6.59 -13.68
CA LYS A 441 -13.47 7.51 -14.82
C LYS A 441 -12.07 7.57 -15.42
N LYS A 442 -11.96 7.60 -16.74
CA LYS A 442 -10.66 7.68 -17.41
C LYS A 442 -10.48 9.04 -18.06
N GLN A 443 -9.23 9.49 -18.13
CA GLN A 443 -8.82 10.68 -18.87
C GLN A 443 -9.61 11.95 -18.51
N VAL A 444 -9.89 12.14 -17.22
CA VAL A 444 -10.61 13.32 -16.75
C VAL A 444 -9.64 14.48 -16.56
N ALA A 445 -9.90 15.59 -17.24
CA ALA A 445 -9.03 16.77 -17.19
C ALA A 445 -8.98 17.38 -15.79
N ARG A 446 -7.81 17.86 -15.38
CA ARG A 446 -7.63 18.66 -14.17
C ARG A 446 -8.57 19.87 -14.19
N ARG A 447 -9.06 20.26 -13.02
CA ARG A 447 -10.07 21.30 -12.76
C ARG A 447 -11.50 20.96 -13.21
N THR A 448 -11.74 19.79 -13.81
CA THR A 448 -13.11 19.30 -14.02
C THR A 448 -13.76 19.06 -12.66
N THR A 449 -14.99 19.54 -12.44
CA THR A 449 -15.73 19.26 -11.20
C THR A 449 -16.22 17.81 -11.15
N LEU A 450 -16.50 17.27 -9.95
CA LEU A 450 -17.12 15.95 -9.81
C LEU A 450 -18.42 15.84 -10.66
N LYS A 451 -19.22 16.90 -10.67
CA LYS A 451 -20.45 16.98 -11.48
C LYS A 451 -20.17 16.89 -12.98
N GLU A 452 -19.22 17.67 -13.48
CA GLU A 452 -18.85 17.68 -14.91
C GLU A 452 -18.22 16.35 -15.35
N ALA A 453 -17.49 15.67 -14.45
CA ALA A 453 -16.98 14.31 -14.66
C ALA A 453 -18.09 13.24 -14.66
N GLY A 454 -19.34 13.62 -14.39
CA GLY A 454 -20.48 12.72 -14.29
C GLY A 454 -20.38 11.78 -13.09
N ILE A 455 -19.85 12.28 -11.96
CA ILE A 455 -19.78 11.58 -10.69
C ILE A 455 -20.91 12.12 -9.81
N THR A 456 -21.85 11.24 -9.48
CA THR A 456 -22.99 11.61 -8.65
C THR A 456 -22.69 11.32 -7.19
N ILE A 457 -22.78 12.34 -6.34
CA ILE A 457 -22.66 12.19 -4.88
C ILE A 457 -23.89 11.44 -4.36
N PRO A 458 -23.72 10.30 -3.64
CA PRO A 458 -24.84 9.49 -3.19
C PRO A 458 -25.63 10.15 -2.07
N THR A 459 -26.93 9.86 -2.02
CA THR A 459 -27.80 10.20 -0.88
C THR A 459 -27.68 9.14 0.21
N ILE A 460 -27.66 9.56 1.48
CA ILE A 460 -27.59 8.64 2.61
C ILE A 460 -28.99 8.15 2.99
N THR A 461 -29.18 6.83 2.96
CA THR A 461 -30.43 6.15 3.36
C THR A 461 -30.29 5.40 4.68
N THR A 462 -29.07 5.07 5.11
CA THR A 462 -28.77 4.37 6.37
C THR A 462 -28.03 5.29 7.33
N SER A 463 -28.39 5.27 8.61
CA SER A 463 -27.68 6.02 9.64
C SER A 463 -27.67 5.25 10.96
N TYR A 464 -26.52 5.22 11.61
CA TYR A 464 -26.37 4.63 12.94
C TYR A 464 -27.09 5.48 13.99
N LYS A 465 -28.02 4.85 14.74
CA LYS A 465 -28.74 5.44 15.89
C LYS A 465 -29.36 6.84 15.63
N GLY A 466 -29.75 7.14 14.39
CA GLY A 466 -30.43 8.39 14.03
C GLY A 466 -29.51 9.61 13.90
N LEU A 467 -28.20 9.41 13.74
CA LEU A 467 -27.26 10.48 13.41
C LEU A 467 -27.69 11.21 12.11
N LYS A 468 -27.52 12.53 12.08
CA LYS A 468 -27.95 13.36 10.95
C LYS A 468 -26.77 13.65 10.06
N PHE A 469 -26.89 13.24 8.81
CA PHE A 469 -25.93 13.56 7.76
C PHE A 469 -25.73 15.08 7.61
N LYS A 470 -24.47 15.49 7.44
CA LYS A 470 -24.04 16.89 7.33
C LYS A 470 -23.30 17.21 6.03
N GLY A 471 -22.68 16.22 5.38
CA GLY A 471 -21.91 16.43 4.16
C GLY A 471 -20.87 15.33 3.97
N TRP A 472 -20.05 15.48 2.94
CA TRP A 472 -18.98 14.54 2.62
C TRP A 472 -17.62 15.20 2.90
N MET A 473 -16.67 14.40 3.37
CA MET A 473 -15.26 14.82 3.52
C MET A 473 -14.33 13.71 3.03
N ASP A 474 -13.09 14.03 2.69
CA ASP A 474 -12.03 13.02 2.58
C ASP A 474 -11.50 12.59 3.95
N GLU A 475 -10.54 11.66 3.96
CA GLU A 475 -9.87 11.17 5.18
C GLU A 475 -9.15 12.28 5.98
N ARG A 476 -8.80 13.40 5.34
CA ARG A 476 -8.09 14.54 5.93
C ARG A 476 -9.04 15.62 6.44
N GLY A 477 -10.36 15.40 6.32
CA GLY A 477 -11.39 16.35 6.74
C GLY A 477 -11.69 17.46 5.74
N LYS A 478 -11.17 17.38 4.50
CA LYS A 478 -11.49 18.33 3.43
C LYS A 478 -12.92 18.10 2.97
N LYS A 479 -13.73 19.16 2.92
CA LYS A 479 -15.13 19.09 2.46
C LYS A 479 -15.21 18.79 0.97
N ILE A 480 -16.15 17.93 0.61
CA ILE A 480 -16.41 17.49 -0.75
C ILE A 480 -17.86 17.77 -1.12
N ASP A 481 -18.05 18.38 -2.29
CA ASP A 481 -19.35 18.62 -2.91
C ASP A 481 -19.29 18.45 -4.44
N GLU A 482 -20.41 18.63 -5.13
CA GLU A 482 -20.49 18.39 -6.58
C GLU A 482 -19.55 19.31 -7.40
N ASN A 483 -19.10 20.43 -6.82
CA ASN A 483 -18.22 21.40 -7.43
C ASN A 483 -16.75 21.22 -7.02
N THR A 484 -16.42 20.18 -6.22
CA THR A 484 -15.02 19.85 -5.93
C THR A 484 -14.30 19.53 -7.25
N GLU A 485 -13.19 20.22 -7.49
CA GLU A 485 -12.41 20.09 -8.72
C GLU A 485 -11.40 18.94 -8.62
N ILE A 486 -11.27 18.20 -9.73
CA ILE A 486 -10.34 17.10 -9.86
C ILE A 486 -8.90 17.62 -10.01
N THR A 487 -8.02 17.10 -9.18
CA THR A 487 -6.56 17.35 -9.21
C THR A 487 -5.81 16.02 -9.16
N ASP A 488 -4.49 16.05 -9.25
CA ASP A 488 -3.60 14.89 -9.16
C ASP A 488 -3.80 14.08 -7.88
N THR A 489 -4.20 14.73 -6.79
CA THR A 489 -4.53 14.09 -5.51
C THR A 489 -5.79 13.23 -5.57
N MET A 490 -6.63 13.38 -6.61
CA MET A 490 -7.94 12.71 -6.71
C MET A 490 -7.94 11.39 -7.51
N ARG A 491 -6.76 10.87 -7.89
CA ARG A 491 -6.65 9.60 -8.67
C ARG A 491 -7.27 8.41 -7.94
N TYR A 492 -7.04 8.30 -6.63
CA TYR A 492 -7.60 7.28 -5.76
C TYR A 492 -8.08 7.95 -4.48
N MET A 493 -9.40 8.12 -4.32
CA MET A 493 -9.96 8.84 -3.17
C MET A 493 -11.12 8.11 -2.55
N GLU A 494 -11.14 8.16 -1.22
CA GLU A 494 -12.24 7.71 -0.39
C GLU A 494 -12.88 8.92 0.28
N PHE A 495 -14.19 9.06 0.10
CA PHE A 495 -14.99 10.12 0.70
C PHE A 495 -15.95 9.54 1.73
N TYR A 496 -15.96 10.12 2.91
CA TYR A 496 -16.68 9.65 4.07
C TYR A 496 -17.83 10.58 4.40
N ALA A 497 -18.98 9.98 4.70
CA ALA A 497 -20.14 10.69 5.21
C ALA A 497 -19.85 11.28 6.59
N VAL A 498 -20.10 12.56 6.75
CA VAL A 498 -19.95 13.28 8.01
C VAL A 498 -21.32 13.53 8.61
N TYR A 499 -21.43 13.35 9.92
CA TYR A 499 -22.68 13.47 10.67
C TYR A 499 -22.60 14.58 11.72
N ASP A 500 -23.72 14.88 12.38
CA ASP A 500 -23.81 15.88 13.45
C ASP A 500 -23.06 15.52 14.74
N GLN A 501 -22.70 14.25 14.90
CA GLN A 501 -21.77 13.74 15.91
C GLN A 501 -20.85 12.69 15.27
N MET A 502 -19.70 12.46 15.88
CA MET A 502 -18.72 11.46 15.44
C MET A 502 -19.05 10.09 16.02
N ILE A 503 -18.59 9.03 15.34
CA ILE A 503 -18.51 7.68 15.92
C ILE A 503 -17.05 7.37 16.22
N MET A 504 -16.78 6.96 17.45
CA MET A 504 -15.48 6.51 17.91
C MET A 504 -15.57 5.02 18.26
N PRO A 505 -14.95 4.13 17.46
CA PRO A 505 -14.70 2.76 17.86
C PRO A 505 -13.77 2.72 19.08
N VAL A 506 -14.18 1.98 20.11
CA VAL A 506 -13.39 1.75 21.32
C VAL A 506 -13.22 0.26 21.52
N TYR A 507 -11.97 -0.15 21.71
CA TYR A 507 -11.56 -1.52 21.92
C TYR A 507 -11.10 -1.70 23.36
N HIS A 508 -11.82 -2.52 24.11
CA HIS A 508 -11.45 -2.94 25.44
C HIS A 508 -10.76 -4.30 25.38
N ILE A 509 -9.46 -4.34 25.65
CA ILE A 509 -8.62 -5.53 25.59
C ILE A 509 -8.40 -6.06 27.01
N TYR A 510 -8.80 -7.32 27.24
CA TYR A 510 -8.76 -7.92 28.56
C TYR A 510 -8.59 -9.45 28.51
N PRO A 511 -8.06 -10.07 29.58
CA PRO A 511 -8.09 -11.53 29.72
C PRO A 511 -9.48 -11.99 30.13
N ASP A 512 -10.00 -13.01 29.44
CA ASP A 512 -11.17 -13.74 29.91
C ASP A 512 -10.85 -14.66 31.08
N LYS A 513 -11.88 -15.35 31.62
CA LYS A 513 -11.76 -16.32 32.73
C LYS A 513 -10.76 -17.46 32.50
N ASN A 514 -10.35 -17.71 31.26
CA ASN A 514 -9.36 -18.73 30.90
C ASN A 514 -8.00 -18.12 30.52
N LEU A 515 -7.80 -16.82 30.77
CA LEU A 515 -6.61 -16.06 30.37
C LEU A 515 -6.37 -16.04 28.85
N LEU A 516 -7.45 -16.12 28.06
CA LEU A 516 -7.39 -15.85 26.64
C LEU A 516 -7.64 -14.37 26.40
N LYS A 517 -6.91 -13.79 25.43
CA LYS A 517 -7.13 -12.41 25.00
C LYS A 517 -8.53 -12.27 24.43
N LYS A 518 -9.29 -11.31 24.98
CA LYS A 518 -10.57 -10.86 24.45
C LYS A 518 -10.51 -9.39 24.13
N GLU A 519 -11.26 -9.05 23.11
CA GLU A 519 -11.48 -7.70 22.65
C GLU A 519 -12.97 -7.48 22.57
N ASP A 520 -13.44 -6.42 23.23
CA ASP A 520 -14.81 -5.94 23.10
C ASP A 520 -14.83 -4.58 22.41
N LYS A 521 -15.46 -4.54 21.23
CA LYS A 521 -15.56 -3.37 20.37
C LYS A 521 -16.89 -2.67 20.57
N THR A 522 -16.86 -1.44 21.06
CA THR A 522 -18.05 -0.61 21.25
C THR A 522 -17.99 0.65 20.38
N MET A 523 -19.13 1.05 19.82
CA MET A 523 -19.26 2.28 19.02
C MET A 523 -19.83 3.41 19.87
N HIS A 524 -19.01 4.42 20.15
CA HIS A 524 -19.39 5.58 20.96
C HIS A 524 -19.75 6.78 20.09
N ILE A 525 -20.91 7.39 20.36
CA ILE A 525 -21.29 8.67 19.73
C ILE A 525 -20.63 9.79 20.52
N VAL A 526 -19.86 10.64 19.84
CA VAL A 526 -19.04 11.69 20.44
C VAL A 526 -19.38 13.03 19.79
N SER A 527 -19.64 14.05 20.60
CA SER A 527 -19.87 15.40 20.09
C SER A 527 -18.57 16.03 19.60
N TYR A 528 -18.65 16.84 18.55
CA TYR A 528 -17.52 17.70 18.15
C TYR A 528 -17.13 18.63 19.30
N GLY A 529 -15.83 18.83 19.52
CA GLY A 529 -15.27 19.60 20.65
C GLY A 529 -15.03 18.79 21.93
N THR A 530 -15.41 17.50 21.98
CA THR A 530 -15.01 16.61 23.08
C THR A 530 -13.52 16.29 23.00
N THR A 531 -12.81 16.37 24.13
CA THR A 531 -11.39 15.97 24.20
C THR A 531 -11.23 14.48 24.47
N TYR A 532 -10.07 13.90 24.12
CA TYR A 532 -9.79 12.50 24.41
C TYR A 532 -9.90 12.18 25.90
N ASN A 533 -9.42 13.07 26.77
CA ASN A 533 -9.44 12.92 28.23
C ASN A 533 -10.88 12.86 28.77
N GLN A 534 -11.79 13.69 28.24
CA GLN A 534 -13.20 13.67 28.59
C GLN A 534 -13.84 12.32 28.23
N LEU A 535 -13.63 11.84 26.99
CA LEU A 535 -14.17 10.57 26.54
C LEU A 535 -13.59 9.40 27.34
N ILE A 536 -12.26 9.31 27.48
CA ILE A 536 -11.58 8.23 28.20
C ILE A 536 -12.03 8.15 29.67
N SER A 537 -12.27 9.29 30.32
CA SER A 537 -12.80 9.33 31.69
C SER A 537 -14.19 8.67 31.82
N GLU A 538 -14.99 8.70 30.75
CA GLU A 538 -16.26 7.96 30.69
C GLU A 538 -16.06 6.49 30.36
N LEU A 539 -15.19 6.18 29.40
CA LEU A 539 -14.89 4.80 28.97
C LEU A 539 -14.32 3.95 30.12
N LYS A 540 -13.53 4.55 31.01
CA LYS A 540 -12.96 3.88 32.20
C LYS A 540 -13.99 3.29 33.17
N LYS A 541 -15.28 3.66 33.05
CA LYS A 541 -16.37 3.14 33.89
C LYS A 541 -16.95 1.84 33.36
N TYR A 542 -16.58 1.42 32.15
CA TYR A 542 -17.05 0.18 31.54
C TYR A 542 -16.44 -1.04 32.23
N THR A 543 -17.23 -2.11 32.39
CA THR A 543 -16.73 -3.41 32.85
C THR A 543 -17.41 -4.50 32.01
N PRO A 544 -16.65 -5.24 31.18
CA PRO A 544 -17.22 -6.25 30.30
C PRO A 544 -17.60 -7.52 31.05
N ASP A 545 -18.59 -8.23 30.51
CA ASP A 545 -18.94 -9.56 30.96
C ASP A 545 -17.81 -10.55 30.60
N GLY A 546 -17.43 -11.41 31.55
CA GLY A 546 -16.41 -12.45 31.31
C GLY A 546 -14.97 -12.03 31.55
N LEU A 547 -14.73 -10.83 32.11
CA LEU A 547 -13.45 -10.41 32.66
C LEU A 547 -12.88 -11.48 33.62
N TYR A 548 -11.57 -11.75 33.55
CA TYR A 548 -10.90 -12.81 34.32
C TYR A 548 -11.24 -12.77 35.81
N ASP A 549 -10.98 -11.62 36.45
CA ASP A 549 -11.26 -11.38 37.86
C ASP A 549 -11.71 -9.93 38.07
N GLY A 550 -13.01 -9.74 38.26
CA GLY A 550 -13.58 -8.42 38.50
C GLY A 550 -13.22 -7.80 39.85
N GLU A 551 -12.78 -8.59 40.84
CA GLU A 551 -12.44 -8.07 42.18
C GLU A 551 -11.03 -7.48 42.24
N SER A 552 -10.09 -8.04 41.47
CA SER A 552 -8.73 -7.50 41.35
C SER A 552 -8.56 -6.51 40.19
N PHE A 553 -9.59 -6.32 39.37
CA PHE A 553 -9.60 -5.31 38.30
C PHE A 553 -9.45 -3.90 38.87
N LYS A 554 -8.38 -3.22 38.45
CA LYS A 554 -8.02 -1.87 38.88
C LYS A 554 -8.67 -0.80 38.00
N GLY A 555 -8.84 -1.08 36.70
CA GLY A 555 -9.39 -0.14 35.73
C GLY A 555 -8.76 -0.30 34.36
N TRP A 556 -8.94 0.71 33.51
CA TRP A 556 -8.40 0.72 32.15
C TRP A 556 -7.25 1.72 32.01
N SER A 557 -6.24 1.35 31.24
CA SER A 557 -5.21 2.27 30.73
C SER A 557 -5.25 2.36 29.21
N VAL A 558 -4.83 3.51 28.71
CA VAL A 558 -4.74 3.76 27.26
C VAL A 558 -3.56 2.97 26.71
N ASN A 559 -3.78 2.24 25.62
CA ASN A 559 -2.70 1.57 24.92
C ASN A 559 -1.92 2.61 24.08
N ASN A 560 -0.67 2.85 24.46
CA ASN A 560 0.18 3.87 23.82
C ASN A 560 0.94 3.36 22.59
N ASN A 561 0.97 2.04 22.33
CA ASN A 561 1.84 1.44 21.32
C ASN A 561 1.41 1.72 19.87
N SER A 562 0.21 2.28 19.64
CA SER A 562 -0.33 2.49 18.29
C SER A 562 -0.70 3.93 17.92
N THR A 563 -0.74 4.87 18.87
CA THR A 563 -1.35 6.21 18.61
C THR A 563 -0.68 7.42 19.28
N ASN A 564 0.42 7.27 20.03
CA ASN A 564 1.01 8.35 20.85
C ASN A 564 -0.06 9.17 21.59
N MET A 565 -1.07 8.47 22.13
CA MET A 565 -2.29 9.08 22.66
C MET A 565 -2.04 9.88 23.94
N SER A 566 -0.94 9.59 24.66
CA SER A 566 -0.52 10.30 25.88
C SER A 566 -0.42 11.81 25.66
N ASP A 567 0.07 12.24 24.51
CA ASP A 567 0.34 13.65 24.20
C ASP A 567 -0.91 14.37 23.68
N LYS A 568 -1.95 13.60 23.32
CA LYS A 568 -3.20 14.08 22.72
C LYS A 568 -4.38 14.09 23.69
N LEU A 569 -4.19 13.69 24.95
CA LEU A 569 -5.29 13.54 25.91
C LEU A 569 -6.15 14.81 26.02
N ASP A 570 -5.52 15.98 26.10
CA ASP A 570 -6.27 17.25 26.22
C ASP A 570 -6.65 17.87 24.86
N SER A 571 -6.25 17.24 23.76
CA SER A 571 -6.65 17.68 22.42
C SER A 571 -8.10 17.29 22.11
N GLU A 572 -8.78 18.13 21.32
CA GLU A 572 -10.10 17.82 20.78
C GLU A 572 -10.02 16.63 19.81
N ILE A 573 -11.02 15.74 19.89
CA ILE A 573 -11.20 14.66 18.93
C ILE A 573 -11.61 15.27 17.58
N LYS A 574 -10.81 15.04 16.55
CA LYS A 574 -11.13 15.40 15.17
C LYS A 574 -11.73 14.20 14.44
N PHE A 575 -12.55 14.48 13.42
CA PHE A 575 -13.12 13.46 12.56
C PHE A 575 -12.00 12.70 11.84
N SER A 576 -12.09 11.37 11.87
CA SER A 576 -11.32 10.48 11.02
C SER A 576 -12.04 9.14 10.95
N PRO A 577 -12.17 8.52 9.77
CA PRO A 577 -12.81 7.22 9.63
C PRO A 577 -11.95 6.07 10.19
N TYR A 578 -10.66 6.31 10.43
CA TYR A 578 -9.70 5.31 10.90
C TYR A 578 -9.36 5.45 12.38
N ASN A 579 -9.78 6.54 13.03
CA ASN A 579 -9.49 6.76 14.44
C ASN A 579 -10.21 5.71 15.31
N SER A 580 -9.47 5.11 16.24
CA SER A 580 -9.97 4.17 17.24
C SER A 580 -9.25 4.37 18.57
N ILE A 581 -9.89 4.01 19.68
CA ILE A 581 -9.28 4.04 21.02
C ILE A 581 -9.09 2.61 21.52
N TYR A 582 -7.89 2.30 21.99
CA TYR A 582 -7.56 1.00 22.57
C TYR A 582 -7.30 1.16 24.07
N LEU A 583 -8.01 0.37 24.88
CA LEU A 583 -7.93 0.38 26.33
C LEU A 583 -7.55 -1.01 26.84
N ASN A 584 -6.45 -1.09 27.59
CA ASN A 584 -5.95 -2.31 28.19
C ASN A 584 -6.41 -2.43 29.64
N ALA A 585 -6.85 -3.62 30.05
CA ALA A 585 -7.25 -3.87 31.45
C ALA A 585 -6.04 -3.85 32.40
N GLU A 586 -6.19 -3.23 33.57
CA GLU A 586 -5.21 -3.26 34.66
C GLU A 586 -5.73 -4.04 35.85
N TYR A 587 -4.83 -4.73 36.54
CA TYR A 587 -5.12 -5.53 37.73
C TYR A 587 -4.19 -5.15 38.87
N ASN A 588 -4.69 -5.20 40.11
CA ASN A 588 -3.93 -4.80 41.29
C ASN A 588 -2.72 -5.73 41.53
N ASN A 589 -1.51 -5.16 41.60
CA ASN A 589 -0.24 -5.86 41.82
C ASN A 589 0.06 -6.95 40.79
N LYS A 590 -0.48 -6.83 39.57
CA LYS A 590 -0.28 -7.78 38.48
C LYS A 590 0.13 -7.07 37.20
N VAL A 591 0.90 -7.78 36.38
CA VAL A 591 1.25 -7.41 35.01
C VAL A 591 0.72 -8.50 34.08
N ILE A 592 0.00 -8.10 33.02
CA ILE A 592 -0.41 -8.99 31.95
C ILE A 592 0.69 -9.00 30.89
N VAL A 593 1.01 -10.16 30.35
CA VAL A 593 2.01 -10.33 29.27
C VAL A 593 1.37 -11.16 28.17
N GLU A 594 1.44 -10.67 26.94
CA GLU A 594 1.00 -11.40 25.75
C GLU A 594 2.10 -12.39 25.33
N VAL A 595 1.70 -13.60 24.97
CA VAL A 595 2.61 -14.63 24.45
C VAL A 595 2.09 -15.14 23.12
N ASP A 596 2.87 -14.86 22.08
CA ASP A 596 2.61 -15.32 20.73
C ASP A 596 3.39 -16.61 20.50
N GLN A 597 2.67 -17.73 20.56
CA GLN A 597 3.23 -19.06 20.39
C GLN A 597 3.09 -19.52 18.94
N SER A 598 4.20 -19.90 18.33
CA SER A 598 4.27 -20.47 16.97
C SER A 598 4.87 -21.87 16.95
N TYR A 599 4.28 -22.79 16.19
CA TYR A 599 4.74 -24.18 16.02
C TYR A 599 4.13 -24.81 14.77
N PHE A 600 4.64 -25.97 14.32
CA PHE A 600 4.00 -26.74 13.25
C PHE A 600 2.93 -27.67 13.80
N ASP A 601 1.68 -27.55 13.35
CA ASP A 601 0.59 -28.40 13.82
C ASP A 601 0.63 -29.82 13.24
N THR A 602 -0.40 -30.62 13.56
CA THR A 602 -0.53 -32.01 13.09
C THR A 602 -0.70 -32.16 11.59
N GLU A 603 -0.94 -31.08 10.86
CA GLU A 603 -1.09 -31.02 9.40
C GLU A 603 0.09 -30.34 8.69
N ALA A 604 1.19 -30.09 9.41
CA ALA A 604 2.38 -29.40 8.93
C ALA A 604 2.13 -27.93 8.55
N LEU A 605 1.12 -27.30 9.15
CA LEU A 605 0.84 -25.88 9.03
C LEU A 605 1.57 -25.08 10.10
N ASP A 606 1.98 -23.85 9.76
CA ASP A 606 2.34 -22.89 10.79
C ASP A 606 1.09 -22.54 11.61
N SER A 607 1.11 -22.91 12.88
CA SER A 607 0.04 -22.65 13.84
C SER A 607 0.47 -21.58 14.82
N TYR A 608 -0.42 -20.64 15.08
CA TYR A 608 -0.22 -19.52 16.01
C TYR A 608 -1.26 -19.57 17.11
N LYS A 609 -0.85 -19.33 18.35
CA LYS A 609 -1.73 -19.22 19.51
C LYS A 609 -1.29 -18.05 20.37
N GLU A 610 -2.23 -17.18 20.69
CA GLU A 610 -2.02 -16.06 21.60
C GLU A 610 -2.53 -16.44 22.99
N TYR A 611 -1.69 -16.20 24.00
CA TYR A 611 -2.03 -16.40 25.41
C TYR A 611 -1.79 -15.12 26.19
N LEU A 612 -2.59 -14.89 27.24
CA LEU A 612 -2.27 -13.88 28.24
C LEU A 612 -1.75 -14.57 29.49
N TYR A 613 -0.63 -14.09 30.01
CA TYR A 613 -0.10 -14.50 31.30
C TYR A 613 -0.27 -13.37 32.30
N MET A 614 -0.74 -13.72 33.49
CA MET A 614 -0.85 -12.77 34.60
C MET A 614 0.24 -13.09 35.62
N LEU A 615 1.20 -12.18 35.76
CA LEU A 615 2.36 -12.30 36.65
C LEU A 615 2.27 -11.27 37.76
N ASP A 616 3.02 -11.47 38.85
CA ASP A 616 3.16 -10.46 39.90
C ASP A 616 3.89 -9.23 39.36
N GLU A 617 3.43 -8.05 39.76
CA GLU A 617 4.09 -6.80 39.40
C GLU A 617 5.56 -6.80 39.84
N GLY A 618 6.46 -6.41 38.93
CA GLY A 618 7.91 -6.47 39.14
C GLY A 618 8.58 -7.76 38.66
N ALA A 619 7.83 -8.73 38.12
CA ALA A 619 8.40 -9.86 37.39
C ALA A 619 9.30 -9.37 36.23
N THR A 620 10.40 -10.07 35.99
CA THR A 620 11.36 -9.74 34.92
C THR A 620 11.16 -10.61 33.69
N TYR A 621 11.67 -10.17 32.54
CA TYR A 621 11.74 -10.99 31.33
C TYR A 621 12.44 -12.34 31.61
N GLY A 622 13.53 -12.34 32.39
CA GLY A 622 14.25 -13.55 32.77
C GLY A 622 13.45 -14.52 33.61
N ASP A 623 12.63 -14.04 34.54
CA ASP A 623 11.76 -14.91 35.32
C ASP A 623 10.65 -15.52 34.46
N PHE A 624 10.10 -14.73 33.55
CA PHE A 624 9.05 -15.20 32.66
C PHE A 624 9.56 -16.17 31.59
N VAL A 625 10.74 -15.92 31.00
CA VAL A 625 11.38 -16.86 30.07
C VAL A 625 11.61 -18.22 30.73
N LYS A 626 12.02 -18.28 32.01
CA LYS A 626 12.14 -19.56 32.74
C LYS A 626 10.81 -20.29 32.92
N ILE A 627 9.68 -19.56 32.99
CA ILE A 627 8.33 -20.15 33.04
C ILE A 627 7.99 -20.72 31.67
N LEU A 628 8.16 -19.92 30.62
CA LEU A 628 7.87 -20.27 29.23
C LEU A 628 8.71 -21.46 28.73
N GLN A 629 9.99 -21.55 29.10
CA GLN A 629 10.87 -22.68 28.76
C GLN A 629 10.37 -24.03 29.31
N LYS A 630 9.53 -24.03 30.35
CA LYS A 630 8.96 -25.25 30.96
C LYS A 630 7.61 -25.63 30.37
N MET A 631 7.08 -24.88 29.40
CA MET A 631 5.83 -25.23 28.74
C MET A 631 5.95 -26.57 28.03
N ALA A 632 4.87 -27.35 28.09
CA ALA A 632 4.81 -28.65 27.44
C ALA A 632 5.04 -28.52 25.92
N ALA A 633 5.66 -29.55 25.35
CA ALA A 633 5.86 -29.64 23.90
C ALA A 633 4.51 -29.54 23.16
N PRO A 634 4.45 -28.84 22.01
CA PRO A 634 3.24 -28.75 21.22
C PRO A 634 2.96 -30.08 20.51
N VAL A 635 1.69 -30.40 20.32
CA VAL A 635 1.29 -31.54 19.48
C VAL A 635 1.56 -31.15 18.02
N SER A 636 2.62 -31.72 17.43
CA SER A 636 3.16 -31.33 16.13
C SER A 636 3.01 -32.42 15.06
N TYR A 637 3.38 -32.09 13.81
CA TYR A 637 3.34 -33.01 12.68
C TYR A 637 4.09 -34.32 12.96
N LYS A 638 3.51 -35.43 12.49
CA LYS A 638 4.02 -36.77 12.79
C LYS A 638 5.49 -36.92 12.38
N GLY A 639 6.34 -37.25 13.34
CA GLY A 639 7.76 -37.48 13.14
C GLY A 639 8.64 -36.30 13.51
N LEU A 640 8.10 -35.08 13.65
CA LEU A 640 8.83 -33.95 14.21
C LEU A 640 9.08 -34.17 15.70
N ARG A 641 10.32 -33.90 16.13
CA ARG A 641 10.75 -34.07 17.51
C ARG A 641 11.04 -32.70 18.10
N PHE A 642 10.16 -32.27 19.00
CA PHE A 642 10.33 -31.02 19.73
C PHE A 642 11.63 -31.07 20.55
N LYS A 643 12.43 -30.02 20.42
CA LYS A 643 13.69 -29.85 21.15
C LYS A 643 13.49 -28.91 22.33
N GLU A 644 13.06 -27.68 22.05
CA GLU A 644 12.91 -26.61 23.04
C GLU A 644 12.04 -25.47 22.50
N TRP A 645 11.61 -24.57 23.39
CA TRP A 645 11.03 -23.29 22.99
C TRP A 645 12.16 -22.27 22.77
N ASN A 646 12.24 -21.72 21.56
CA ASN A 646 13.00 -20.51 21.29
C ASN A 646 12.14 -19.31 21.69
N ILE A 647 12.62 -18.49 22.62
CA ILE A 647 11.87 -17.34 23.14
C ILE A 647 12.64 -16.07 22.78
N SER A 648 11.96 -15.14 22.13
CA SER A 648 12.49 -13.84 21.74
C SER A 648 11.83 -12.73 22.55
N THR A 649 12.65 -11.81 23.03
CA THR A 649 12.25 -10.63 23.82
C THR A 649 12.58 -9.31 23.12
N TYR A 650 12.83 -9.32 21.80
CA TYR A 650 13.27 -8.14 21.01
C TYR A 650 14.44 -7.37 21.63
N ASP A 651 15.52 -8.08 21.96
CA ASP A 651 16.75 -7.51 22.54
C ASP A 651 16.58 -6.82 23.91
N GLU A 652 15.44 -6.98 24.57
CA GLU A 652 15.24 -6.51 25.94
C GLU A 652 16.08 -7.32 26.93
N SER A 653 16.73 -6.61 27.86
CA SER A 653 17.52 -7.25 28.91
C SER A 653 16.65 -8.18 29.77
N TYR A 654 17.16 -9.38 30.07
CA TYR A 654 16.50 -10.35 30.94
C TYR A 654 16.19 -9.80 32.35
N ASP A 655 16.96 -8.81 32.83
CA ASP A 655 16.73 -8.18 34.14
C ASP A 655 15.69 -7.06 34.08
N LYS A 656 15.23 -6.66 32.89
CA LYS A 656 14.18 -5.65 32.73
C LYS A 656 12.86 -6.17 33.27
N LYS A 657 12.13 -5.30 33.96
CA LYS A 657 10.78 -5.58 34.46
C LYS A 657 9.80 -5.64 33.29
N LEU A 658 8.84 -6.56 33.38
CA LEU A 658 7.73 -6.66 32.45
C LEU A 658 6.72 -5.55 32.75
N GLU A 659 6.24 -4.92 31.68
CA GLU A 659 5.16 -3.94 31.70
C GLU A 659 3.87 -4.55 31.14
N ASN A 660 2.74 -3.91 31.45
CA ASN A 660 1.42 -4.43 31.09
C ASN A 660 1.24 -4.52 29.58
N TYR A 661 0.83 -5.69 29.10
CA TYR A 661 0.70 -6.08 27.70
C TYR A 661 2.00 -6.01 26.89
N ASN A 662 3.17 -6.16 27.53
CA ASN A 662 4.37 -6.54 26.78
C ASN A 662 4.11 -7.87 26.05
N CYS A 663 4.64 -8.01 24.83
CA CYS A 663 4.52 -9.22 24.03
C CYS A 663 5.84 -10.00 24.02
N VAL A 664 5.75 -11.32 24.22
CA VAL A 664 6.87 -12.26 24.15
C VAL A 664 6.58 -13.31 23.07
N TYR A 665 7.50 -13.47 22.15
CA TYR A 665 7.36 -14.41 21.04
C TYR A 665 8.02 -15.72 21.41
N MET A 666 7.32 -16.83 21.24
CA MET A 666 7.91 -18.15 21.38
C MET A 666 7.67 -19.00 20.15
N ARG A 667 8.71 -19.71 19.72
CA ARG A 667 8.67 -20.63 18.58
C ARG A 667 9.18 -22.00 19.00
N ALA A 668 8.47 -23.05 18.59
CA ALA A 668 8.95 -24.41 18.79
C ALA A 668 10.17 -24.66 17.90
N ASN A 669 11.29 -25.04 18.51
CA ASN A 669 12.44 -25.57 17.81
C ASN A 669 12.37 -27.10 17.81
N TYR A 670 12.73 -27.69 16.68
CA TYR A 670 12.72 -29.13 16.48
C TYR A 670 14.15 -29.66 16.28
N GLU A 671 14.40 -30.92 16.65
CA GLU A 671 15.69 -31.59 16.42
C GLU A 671 15.92 -31.90 14.95
N ASN A 672 14.83 -32.22 14.26
CA ASN A 672 14.75 -32.52 12.84
C ASN A 672 13.88 -31.47 12.14
N HIS A 673 13.96 -31.43 10.81
CA HIS A 673 13.41 -30.34 10.00
C HIS A 673 12.17 -30.77 9.23
N LEU A 674 11.24 -29.84 9.08
CA LEU A 674 10.06 -29.99 8.25
C LEU A 674 10.30 -29.36 6.88
N VAL A 675 10.13 -30.16 5.82
CA VAL A 675 10.20 -29.71 4.43
C VAL A 675 8.82 -29.79 3.82
N ARG A 676 8.30 -28.65 3.37
CA ARG A 676 6.93 -28.51 2.85
C ARG A 676 6.96 -28.12 1.38
N PHE A 677 6.13 -28.76 0.58
CA PHE A 677 5.86 -28.42 -0.82
C PHE A 677 4.38 -28.07 -0.94
N LEU A 678 4.10 -26.81 -1.24
CA LEU A 678 2.75 -26.25 -1.36
C LEU A 678 2.57 -25.77 -2.80
N ILE A 679 1.58 -26.31 -3.52
CA ILE A 679 1.25 -25.89 -4.88
C ILE A 679 -0.21 -25.45 -4.95
N ASP A 680 -0.45 -24.21 -5.37
CA ASP A 680 -1.79 -23.63 -5.44
C ASP A 680 -1.84 -22.43 -6.40
N SER A 681 -2.89 -22.30 -7.20
CA SER A 681 -3.07 -21.18 -8.14
C SER A 681 -3.15 -19.82 -7.45
N ARG A 682 -3.60 -19.74 -6.19
CA ARG A 682 -3.65 -18.49 -5.41
C ARG A 682 -2.27 -17.88 -5.21
N PHE A 683 -1.22 -18.69 -5.21
CA PHE A 683 0.16 -18.20 -5.13
C PHE A 683 0.54 -17.31 -6.34
N LYS A 684 -0.20 -17.38 -7.45
CA LYS A 684 -0.05 -16.46 -8.59
C LYS A 684 -0.28 -14.98 -8.21
N ASN A 685 -1.20 -14.70 -7.28
CA ASN A 685 -1.51 -13.32 -6.87
C ASN A 685 -0.38 -12.66 -6.06
N TYR A 686 0.63 -13.44 -5.67
CA TYR A 686 1.77 -12.99 -4.89
C TYR A 686 3.02 -12.76 -5.75
N ASP A 687 2.91 -12.83 -7.08
CA ASP A 687 3.99 -12.50 -8.03
C ASP A 687 4.47 -11.02 -7.92
N ASN A 688 3.70 -10.12 -7.28
CA ASN A 688 3.93 -8.66 -7.31
C ASN A 688 3.99 -7.97 -5.91
N TYR A 689 4.06 -8.69 -4.79
CA TYR A 689 4.06 -8.07 -3.44
C TYR A 689 5.29 -8.49 -2.62
N TYR A 690 5.96 -7.51 -1.99
CA TYR A 690 7.10 -7.66 -1.06
C TYR A 690 7.17 -9.03 -0.36
N ALA A 691 7.88 -9.99 -0.97
CA ALA A 691 8.06 -11.35 -0.44
C ALA A 691 8.87 -11.38 0.88
N GLY A 692 9.42 -10.24 1.31
CA GLY A 692 10.20 -10.12 2.54
C GLY A 692 9.43 -9.89 3.84
N ARG A 693 8.12 -9.56 3.81
CA ARG A 693 7.34 -9.32 5.05
C ARG A 693 5.97 -10.00 5.15
N ALA A 694 5.48 -10.66 4.10
CA ALA A 694 4.16 -11.30 4.11
C ALA A 694 4.15 -12.80 4.48
N ALA A 695 5.31 -13.40 4.80
CA ALA A 695 5.41 -14.81 5.19
C ALA A 695 5.42 -15.01 6.72
N GLY A 696 4.85 -14.07 7.48
CA GLY A 696 4.41 -14.31 8.84
C GLY A 696 3.05 -15.01 8.81
N GLY A 697 3.05 -16.33 8.69
CA GLY A 697 2.10 -17.20 9.39
C GLY A 697 0.58 -16.98 9.29
N GLY A 698 -0.11 -17.96 8.70
CA GLY A 698 -1.47 -18.33 9.11
C GLY A 698 -2.51 -18.44 8.00
N ILE A 699 -2.55 -17.50 7.04
CA ILE A 699 -3.66 -17.45 6.05
C ILE A 699 -3.32 -18.17 4.74
N LEU A 700 -2.04 -18.30 4.40
CA LEU A 700 -1.59 -18.82 3.09
C LEU A 700 -1.43 -20.34 3.01
N ASP A 701 -1.22 -21.00 4.15
CA ASP A 701 -0.88 -22.43 4.14
C ASP A 701 -2.15 -23.31 4.18
N SER A 702 -3.34 -22.77 4.49
CA SER A 702 -4.61 -23.54 4.55
C SER A 702 -5.25 -23.78 3.16
N GLU A 703 -5.81 -24.98 2.98
CA GLU A 703 -6.53 -25.45 1.78
C GLU A 703 -5.79 -25.30 0.43
N VAL A 704 -4.51 -25.68 0.37
CA VAL A 704 -3.74 -25.65 -0.89
C VAL A 704 -4.04 -26.84 -1.82
N ALA A 705 -4.06 -26.60 -3.14
CA ALA A 705 -4.37 -27.61 -4.16
C ALA A 705 -3.45 -28.86 -4.09
N TYR A 706 -2.20 -28.69 -3.68
CA TYR A 706 -1.31 -29.78 -3.32
C TYR A 706 -0.43 -29.42 -2.14
N ARG A 707 -0.32 -30.38 -1.22
CA ARG A 707 0.57 -30.31 -0.07
C ARG A 707 1.32 -31.61 0.08
N LYS A 708 2.63 -31.51 0.27
CA LYS A 708 3.46 -32.61 0.77
C LYS A 708 4.39 -32.10 1.85
N ALA A 709 4.38 -32.75 3.00
CA ALA A 709 5.32 -32.51 4.07
C ALA A 709 6.20 -33.74 4.30
N ILE A 710 7.51 -33.51 4.42
CA ILE A 710 8.54 -34.52 4.68
C ILE A 710 9.29 -34.08 5.94
N VAL A 711 9.50 -35.01 6.86
CA VAL A 711 10.37 -34.81 8.02
C VAL A 711 11.73 -35.40 7.69
N ALA A 712 12.80 -34.64 7.90
CA ALA A 712 14.17 -35.04 7.56
C ALA A 712 15.16 -34.61 8.66
N GLU A 713 16.21 -35.40 8.86
CA GLU A 713 17.31 -35.06 9.76
C GLU A 713 18.19 -33.93 9.19
N HIS A 714 18.92 -33.25 10.06
CA HIS A 714 19.88 -32.23 9.62
C HIS A 714 20.98 -32.85 8.75
N ASN A 715 21.24 -32.23 7.60
CA ASN A 715 22.07 -32.71 6.50
C ASN A 715 21.58 -33.99 5.81
N GLU A 716 20.36 -34.46 6.09
CA GLU A 716 19.74 -35.53 5.29
C GLU A 716 19.48 -35.04 3.87
N ARG A 717 19.62 -35.96 2.91
CA ARG A 717 19.24 -35.73 1.53
C ARG A 717 17.87 -36.31 1.30
N ILE A 718 16.95 -35.47 0.83
CA ILE A 718 15.63 -35.93 0.40
C ILE A 718 15.47 -35.71 -1.10
N THR A 719 14.67 -36.59 -1.71
CA THR A 719 14.23 -36.40 -3.10
C THR A 719 12.99 -35.52 -3.09
N VAL A 720 12.97 -34.52 -3.98
CA VAL A 720 11.77 -33.73 -4.22
C VAL A 720 10.63 -34.69 -4.60
N PRO A 721 9.43 -34.57 -4.01
CA PRO A 721 8.29 -35.41 -4.36
C PRO A 721 8.04 -35.44 -5.85
N ASP A 722 7.40 -36.51 -6.35
CA ASP A 722 6.94 -36.51 -7.74
C ASP A 722 5.88 -35.42 -7.93
N LEU A 723 6.23 -34.42 -8.74
CA LEU A 723 5.39 -33.28 -9.11
C LEU A 723 4.94 -33.35 -10.58
N SER A 724 5.09 -34.51 -11.24
CA SER A 724 4.72 -34.73 -12.65
C SER A 724 3.24 -34.47 -12.99
N GLY A 725 2.38 -34.37 -11.97
CA GLY A 725 0.99 -33.95 -12.11
C GLY A 725 0.79 -32.45 -12.44
N PHE A 726 1.85 -31.64 -12.42
CA PHE A 726 1.84 -30.22 -12.76
C PHE A 726 2.67 -29.97 -14.03
N LYS A 727 2.14 -29.17 -14.97
CA LYS A 727 2.75 -29.00 -16.31
C LYS A 727 4.04 -28.18 -16.27
N ALA A 728 4.05 -27.07 -15.54
CA ALA A 728 5.21 -26.23 -15.34
C ALA A 728 5.07 -25.41 -14.05
N ILE A 729 5.63 -25.86 -12.94
CA ILE A 729 5.51 -25.12 -11.67
C ILE A 729 6.39 -23.85 -11.70
N LYS A 730 5.77 -22.68 -11.57
CA LYS A 730 6.47 -21.44 -11.21
C LYS A 730 6.52 -21.37 -9.69
N TRP A 731 7.73 -21.36 -9.13
CA TRP A 731 7.95 -21.19 -7.69
C TRP A 731 7.90 -19.71 -7.35
N ILE A 732 7.20 -19.35 -6.28
CA ILE A 732 7.15 -17.96 -5.78
C ILE A 732 8.35 -17.65 -4.87
N ASP A 733 8.95 -18.69 -4.28
CA ASP A 733 10.17 -18.65 -3.48
C ASP A 733 11.35 -19.31 -4.24
N VAL A 734 12.44 -19.65 -3.55
CA VAL A 734 13.57 -20.42 -4.12
C VAL A 734 13.09 -21.77 -4.65
N LYS A 735 13.38 -22.06 -5.92
CA LYS A 735 13.06 -23.35 -6.55
C LYS A 735 13.77 -24.52 -5.85
N PRO A 736 13.10 -25.64 -5.54
CA PRO A 736 13.77 -26.85 -5.09
C PRO A 736 14.58 -27.47 -6.24
N GLU A 737 15.91 -27.61 -6.06
CA GLU A 737 16.81 -28.14 -7.09
C GLU A 737 17.16 -29.63 -6.87
N GLY A 738 16.76 -30.47 -7.82
CA GLY A 738 17.33 -31.80 -8.07
C GLY A 738 17.00 -32.95 -7.10
N ASP A 739 17.54 -34.14 -7.40
CA ASP A 739 17.31 -35.40 -6.67
C ASP A 739 18.03 -35.48 -5.30
N ASN A 740 18.63 -34.39 -4.82
CA ASN A 740 19.52 -34.36 -3.64
C ASN A 740 19.37 -33.08 -2.81
N LEU A 741 18.15 -32.72 -2.42
CA LEU A 741 17.92 -31.56 -1.56
C LEU A 741 18.52 -31.83 -0.17
N VAL A 742 19.56 -31.09 0.21
CA VAL A 742 20.24 -31.21 1.52
C VAL A 742 19.53 -30.32 2.54
N ILE A 743 18.95 -30.94 3.57
CA ILE A 743 18.13 -30.22 4.54
C ILE A 743 18.98 -29.64 5.66
N LYS A 744 19.00 -28.32 5.79
CA LYS A 744 19.77 -27.62 6.83
C LYS A 744 18.89 -26.98 7.90
N ASN A 745 17.68 -26.60 7.54
CA ASN A 745 16.68 -25.95 8.36
C ASN A 745 15.28 -26.39 7.88
N ASP A 746 14.23 -25.95 8.56
CA ASP A 746 12.87 -26.07 8.03
C ASP A 746 12.77 -25.33 6.68
N MET A 747 12.17 -25.97 5.69
CA MET A 747 12.08 -25.43 4.32
C MET A 747 10.63 -25.46 3.84
N THR A 748 10.20 -24.40 3.15
CA THR A 748 8.86 -24.34 2.54
C THR A 748 9.00 -23.87 1.11
N PHE A 749 8.56 -24.70 0.18
CA PHE A 749 8.56 -24.43 -1.25
C PHE A 749 7.13 -24.16 -1.68
N ARG A 750 6.86 -22.93 -2.12
CA ARG A 750 5.55 -22.53 -2.64
C ARG A 750 5.64 -22.31 -4.14
N GLY A 751 4.71 -22.89 -4.87
CA GLY A 751 4.65 -22.72 -6.32
C GLY A 751 3.23 -22.81 -6.85
N TYR A 752 3.04 -22.45 -8.10
CA TYR A 752 1.78 -22.61 -8.79
C TYR A 752 2.03 -23.17 -10.19
N ASP A 753 1.10 -23.93 -10.72
CA ASP A 753 1.25 -24.46 -12.08
C ASP A 753 1.09 -23.32 -13.09
N LYS A 754 2.16 -22.99 -13.80
CA LYS A 754 2.15 -22.15 -14.98
C LYS A 754 1.46 -22.97 -16.05
N GLN A 755 0.15 -22.82 -16.16
CA GLN A 755 -0.49 -23.13 -17.44
C GLN A 755 0.13 -22.19 -18.46
N ASP A 756 1.08 -22.70 -19.26
CA ASP A 756 1.54 -21.97 -20.42
C ASP A 756 0.32 -21.68 -21.28
N GLY A 757 0.07 -20.38 -21.48
CA GLY A 757 -0.64 -19.95 -22.67
C GLY A 757 0.06 -20.54 -23.88
N THR A 758 -0.75 -21.06 -24.81
CA THR A 758 -0.41 -21.70 -26.09
C THR A 758 -0.26 -23.23 -26.06
N GLY A 759 -1.32 -23.92 -26.51
CA GLY A 759 -1.14 -25.16 -27.27
C GLY A 759 -0.79 -24.79 -28.71
N GLU A 760 0.42 -25.10 -29.17
CA GLU A 760 0.84 -24.87 -30.56
C GLU A 760 0.03 -25.73 -31.54
N THR A 761 -0.46 -25.09 -32.61
CA THR A 761 -0.82 -25.77 -33.86
C THR A 761 0.37 -25.68 -34.82
N ILE A 762 0.67 -26.84 -35.41
CA ILE A 762 1.74 -27.10 -36.37
C ILE A 762 1.59 -26.17 -37.59
N LYS A 763 2.70 -25.56 -38.03
CA LYS A 763 2.80 -24.69 -39.20
C LYS A 763 3.07 -25.50 -40.49
N PRO A 764 2.20 -25.46 -41.52
CA PRO A 764 2.58 -25.79 -42.89
C PRO A 764 2.98 -24.51 -43.67
N GLU A 765 3.83 -24.70 -44.68
CA GLU A 765 4.50 -23.67 -45.49
C GLU A 765 3.59 -22.67 -46.21
N GLN A 766 4.14 -21.46 -46.41
CA GLN A 766 3.53 -20.35 -47.16
C GLN A 766 3.16 -20.72 -48.60
N PRO A 767 2.05 -20.16 -49.09
CA PRO A 767 2.14 -19.35 -50.31
C PRO A 767 1.63 -17.92 -50.13
N VAL A 768 2.35 -17.04 -50.83
CA VAL A 768 2.21 -15.61 -51.17
C VAL A 768 0.88 -14.88 -50.86
N THR A 769 1.04 -13.68 -50.31
CA THR A 769 0.03 -12.61 -50.13
C THR A 769 -0.73 -12.26 -51.42
N PRO A 770 -2.04 -11.91 -51.30
CA PRO A 770 -2.37 -10.48 -51.36
C PRO A 770 -3.50 -10.01 -50.41
N SER A 771 -3.32 -8.77 -49.95
CA SER A 771 -4.27 -7.80 -49.37
C SER A 771 -5.00 -8.12 -48.05
N THR A 772 -4.77 -7.21 -47.11
CA THR A 772 -5.33 -7.01 -45.76
C THR A 772 -6.86 -7.16 -45.66
N PRO A 773 -7.35 -7.84 -44.60
CA PRO A 773 -8.55 -7.41 -43.88
C PRO A 773 -8.24 -7.07 -42.41
N GLU A 774 -8.96 -6.09 -41.88
CA GLU A 774 -8.92 -5.62 -40.50
C GLU A 774 -9.12 -6.75 -39.47
N LYS A 775 -8.47 -6.64 -38.32
CA LYS A 775 -8.66 -7.50 -37.14
C LYS A 775 -10.12 -7.35 -36.65
N PRO A 776 -10.88 -8.43 -36.38
CA PRO A 776 -12.30 -8.33 -36.07
C PRO A 776 -12.57 -7.63 -34.73
N SER A 777 -13.60 -6.77 -34.73
CA SER A 777 -14.24 -6.16 -33.56
C SER A 777 -14.91 -7.24 -32.69
N SER A 778 -14.72 -7.20 -31.37
CA SER A 778 -15.39 -8.09 -30.41
C SER A 778 -16.88 -7.76 -30.16
N LYS A 779 -17.42 -6.74 -30.85
CA LYS A 779 -18.81 -6.27 -30.74
C LYS A 779 -19.55 -6.31 -32.08
N LEU A 780 -20.87 -6.51 -32.01
CA LEU A 780 -21.79 -6.31 -33.14
C LEU A 780 -21.65 -4.89 -33.71
N SER A 781 -21.78 -4.73 -35.03
CA SER A 781 -21.81 -3.40 -35.65
C SER A 781 -23.08 -2.64 -35.28
N ASP A 782 -23.01 -1.32 -35.11
CA ASP A 782 -24.14 -0.45 -34.76
C ASP A 782 -25.38 -0.67 -35.64
N LYS A 783 -25.18 -0.90 -36.95
CA LYS A 783 -26.27 -1.18 -37.90
C LYS A 783 -27.05 -2.46 -37.57
N VAL A 784 -26.37 -3.49 -37.09
CA VAL A 784 -27.00 -4.75 -36.67
C VAL A 784 -27.74 -4.55 -35.35
N ILE A 785 -27.15 -3.79 -34.41
CA ILE A 785 -27.77 -3.44 -33.13
C ILE A 785 -29.08 -2.68 -33.38
N GLU A 786 -29.05 -1.63 -34.21
CA GLU A 786 -30.23 -0.85 -34.58
C GLU A 786 -31.32 -1.72 -35.22
N SER A 787 -30.97 -2.63 -36.13
CA SER A 787 -31.92 -3.54 -36.77
C SER A 787 -32.61 -4.44 -35.72
N VAL A 788 -31.83 -5.07 -34.85
CA VAL A 788 -32.36 -5.98 -33.81
C VAL A 788 -33.26 -5.22 -32.83
N VAL A 789 -32.88 -4.00 -32.43
CA VAL A 789 -33.72 -3.14 -31.57
C VAL A 789 -35.07 -2.82 -32.24
N GLN A 790 -35.09 -2.55 -33.56
CA GLN A 790 -36.34 -2.33 -34.28
C GLN A 790 -37.20 -3.59 -34.40
N ASP A 791 -36.57 -4.76 -34.59
CA ASP A 791 -37.26 -6.04 -34.60
C ASP A 791 -37.91 -6.33 -33.24
N ILE A 792 -37.20 -6.07 -32.13
CA ILE A 792 -37.73 -6.21 -30.76
C ILE A 792 -38.90 -5.26 -30.49
N LYS A 793 -38.86 -4.03 -31.02
CA LYS A 793 -39.98 -3.07 -30.92
C LYS A 793 -41.23 -3.54 -31.66
N SER A 794 -41.04 -4.26 -32.75
CA SER A 794 -42.12 -4.73 -33.63
C SER A 794 -42.63 -6.13 -33.26
N ALA A 795 -41.91 -6.85 -32.40
CA ALA A 795 -42.21 -8.21 -31.98
C ALA A 795 -43.47 -8.31 -31.10
N LYS A 796 -44.24 -9.37 -31.31
CA LYS A 796 -45.42 -9.74 -30.55
C LYS A 796 -45.03 -10.63 -29.37
N LYS A 797 -45.95 -10.74 -28.41
CA LYS A 797 -45.84 -11.65 -27.27
C LYS A 797 -45.60 -13.10 -27.74
N GLY A 798 -44.49 -13.69 -27.32
CA GLY A 798 -44.06 -15.05 -27.66
C GLY A 798 -43.11 -15.15 -28.86
N ASP A 799 -42.81 -14.04 -29.54
CA ASP A 799 -41.94 -14.04 -30.71
C ASP A 799 -40.48 -14.38 -30.32
N ARG A 800 -39.76 -14.97 -31.28
CA ARG A 800 -38.32 -15.26 -31.19
C ARG A 800 -37.57 -14.49 -32.26
N ILE A 801 -36.47 -13.85 -31.88
CA ILE A 801 -35.61 -13.08 -32.78
C ILE A 801 -34.24 -13.74 -32.79
N ASP A 802 -33.81 -14.18 -33.96
CA ASP A 802 -32.50 -14.80 -34.18
C ASP A 802 -31.49 -13.73 -34.58
N VAL A 803 -30.39 -13.64 -33.84
CA VAL A 803 -29.30 -12.69 -34.05
C VAL A 803 -28.05 -13.47 -34.40
N ALA A 804 -27.54 -13.28 -35.62
CA ALA A 804 -26.25 -13.83 -36.03
C ALA A 804 -25.11 -13.02 -35.40
N MET A 805 -24.39 -13.62 -34.45
CA MET A 805 -23.31 -12.94 -33.73
C MET A 805 -21.98 -13.00 -34.48
N GLY A 806 -21.76 -14.01 -35.32
CA GLY A 806 -20.48 -14.22 -35.99
C GLY A 806 -19.34 -14.37 -34.97
N ASP A 807 -18.29 -13.55 -35.10
CA ASP A 807 -17.17 -13.49 -34.16
C ASP A 807 -17.43 -12.57 -32.94
N ALA A 808 -18.60 -11.91 -32.86
CA ALA A 808 -18.93 -11.05 -31.74
C ALA A 808 -19.25 -11.87 -30.49
N LEU A 809 -18.63 -11.50 -29.37
CA LEU A 809 -18.78 -12.20 -28.08
C LEU A 809 -19.57 -11.38 -27.05
N ILE A 810 -19.66 -10.07 -27.29
CA ILE A 810 -20.31 -9.10 -26.40
C ILE A 810 -21.72 -8.82 -26.89
N VAL A 811 -22.70 -9.05 -26.02
CA VAL A 811 -24.10 -8.65 -26.20
C VAL A 811 -24.27 -7.22 -25.72
N PRO A 812 -24.67 -6.28 -26.60
CA PRO A 812 -24.87 -4.89 -26.24
C PRO A 812 -26.02 -4.66 -25.26
N VAL A 813 -25.84 -3.73 -24.33
CA VAL A 813 -26.86 -3.31 -23.37
C VAL A 813 -28.15 -2.82 -24.03
N ASP A 814 -28.05 -2.25 -25.24
CA ASP A 814 -29.21 -1.72 -25.98
C ASP A 814 -30.20 -2.83 -26.35
N ILE A 815 -29.70 -4.01 -26.74
CA ILE A 815 -30.55 -5.18 -27.06
C ILE A 815 -31.21 -5.71 -25.78
N LEU A 816 -30.44 -5.84 -24.69
CA LEU A 816 -30.94 -6.34 -23.40
C LEU A 816 -31.98 -5.40 -22.79
N SER A 817 -31.73 -4.09 -22.86
CA SER A 817 -32.64 -3.06 -22.33
C SER A 817 -33.94 -2.99 -23.13
N GLU A 818 -33.87 -3.14 -24.45
CA GLU A 818 -35.06 -3.10 -25.30
C GLU A 818 -35.95 -4.34 -25.13
N VAL A 819 -35.37 -5.52 -24.87
CA VAL A 819 -36.15 -6.74 -24.63
C VAL A 819 -36.62 -6.88 -23.18
N LYS A 820 -35.98 -6.21 -22.21
CA LYS A 820 -36.32 -6.28 -20.78
C LYS A 820 -37.82 -6.09 -20.53
N GLY A 821 -38.42 -7.01 -19.78
CA GLY A 821 -39.84 -7.02 -19.42
C GLY A 821 -40.79 -7.46 -20.54
N LYS A 822 -40.32 -7.65 -21.78
CA LYS A 822 -41.13 -8.15 -22.90
C LYS A 822 -41.12 -9.68 -22.94
N ASP A 823 -42.23 -10.26 -23.35
CA ASP A 823 -42.34 -11.71 -23.62
C ASP A 823 -41.77 -12.06 -24.99
N VAL A 824 -40.51 -11.73 -25.24
CA VAL A 824 -39.81 -11.95 -26.50
C VAL A 824 -38.50 -12.65 -26.19
N THR A 825 -38.15 -13.68 -26.94
CA THR A 825 -36.90 -14.43 -26.76
C THR A 825 -35.89 -14.04 -27.83
N ILE A 826 -34.69 -13.63 -27.43
CA ILE A 826 -33.57 -13.39 -28.33
C ILE A 826 -32.69 -14.63 -28.35
N ASN A 827 -32.45 -15.20 -29.53
CA ASN A 827 -31.50 -16.28 -29.75
C ASN A 827 -30.23 -15.68 -30.37
N LEU A 828 -29.12 -15.75 -29.65
CA LEU A 828 -27.82 -15.23 -30.06
C LEU A 828 -26.98 -16.38 -30.61
N HIS A 829 -26.88 -16.48 -31.93
CA HIS A 829 -26.14 -17.53 -32.61
C HIS A 829 -24.65 -17.21 -32.66
N MET A 830 -23.90 -17.82 -31.74
CA MET A 830 -22.43 -17.75 -31.66
C MET A 830 -21.80 -18.81 -32.56
N ASN A 831 -20.47 -18.81 -32.65
CA ASN A 831 -19.73 -19.83 -33.37
C ASN A 831 -19.70 -21.18 -32.59
N GLY A 832 -20.73 -22.00 -32.76
CA GLY A 832 -20.81 -23.37 -32.23
C GLY A 832 -21.78 -23.58 -31.06
N TYR A 833 -22.41 -22.53 -30.56
CA TYR A 833 -23.43 -22.59 -29.51
C TYR A 833 -24.41 -21.42 -29.64
N THR A 834 -25.52 -21.44 -28.89
CA THR A 834 -26.55 -20.40 -28.94
C THR A 834 -27.01 -20.06 -27.53
N TRP A 835 -27.06 -18.77 -27.22
CA TRP A 835 -27.69 -18.25 -26.00
C TRP A 835 -29.13 -17.83 -26.30
N SER A 836 -30.08 -18.24 -25.47
CA SER A 836 -31.49 -17.82 -25.55
C SER A 836 -31.87 -17.02 -24.31
N ILE A 837 -32.34 -15.79 -24.48
CA ILE A 837 -32.70 -14.89 -23.38
C ILE A 837 -34.15 -14.44 -23.58
N ASN A 838 -35.05 -14.73 -22.64
CA ASN A 838 -36.40 -14.15 -22.65
C ASN A 838 -36.41 -12.84 -21.87
N GLY A 839 -37.01 -11.80 -22.45
CA GLY A 839 -37.08 -10.48 -21.81
C GLY A 839 -37.72 -10.45 -20.43
N LYS A 840 -38.63 -11.37 -20.09
CA LYS A 840 -39.21 -11.50 -18.75
C LYS A 840 -38.23 -12.01 -17.69
N ASP A 841 -37.20 -12.72 -18.13
CA ASP A 841 -36.19 -13.29 -17.24
C ASP A 841 -35.05 -12.29 -16.94
N ILE A 842 -35.16 -11.06 -17.45
CA ILE A 842 -34.25 -9.95 -17.16
C ILE A 842 -34.74 -9.18 -15.93
N VAL A 843 -34.05 -9.38 -14.80
CA VAL A 843 -34.45 -8.86 -13.49
C VAL A 843 -33.57 -7.70 -13.01
N ALA A 844 -32.36 -7.53 -13.55
CA ALA A 844 -31.45 -6.47 -13.13
C ALA A 844 -31.86 -5.08 -13.64
N ASP A 845 -31.73 -4.07 -12.79
CA ASP A 845 -32.06 -2.67 -13.11
C ASP A 845 -30.94 -1.92 -13.84
N ASN A 846 -29.69 -2.31 -13.62
CA ASN A 846 -28.52 -1.71 -14.26
C ASN A 846 -27.87 -2.70 -15.22
N LEU A 847 -28.44 -2.85 -16.42
CA LEU A 847 -27.87 -3.68 -17.47
C LEU A 847 -26.60 -3.04 -18.05
N LYS A 848 -25.68 -3.87 -18.53
CA LYS A 848 -24.42 -3.47 -19.18
C LYS A 848 -24.18 -4.38 -20.39
N ASP A 849 -23.23 -3.98 -21.24
CA ASP A 849 -22.65 -4.87 -22.24
C ASP A 849 -22.09 -6.11 -21.54
N ILE A 850 -22.44 -7.31 -22.02
CA ILE A 850 -22.08 -8.57 -21.36
C ILE A 850 -21.39 -9.52 -22.34
N ASN A 851 -20.22 -10.04 -21.94
CA ASN A 851 -19.51 -11.06 -22.71
C ASN A 851 -20.12 -12.43 -22.38
N LEU A 852 -20.68 -13.12 -23.38
CA LEU A 852 -21.27 -14.46 -23.22
C LEU A 852 -20.43 -15.55 -23.91
N GLU A 853 -19.11 -15.32 -24.00
CA GLU A 853 -18.13 -16.31 -24.45
C GLU A 853 -18.14 -17.56 -23.55
N VAL A 854 -18.14 -18.73 -24.20
CA VAL A 854 -18.09 -20.03 -23.55
C VAL A 854 -16.88 -20.79 -24.05
N THR A 855 -16.00 -21.15 -23.12
CA THR A 855 -14.88 -22.07 -23.37
C THR A 855 -15.32 -23.49 -23.02
N PHE A 856 -15.39 -24.37 -24.01
CA PHE A 856 -15.62 -25.80 -23.81
C PHE A 856 -14.31 -26.51 -23.47
N ASP A 857 -14.38 -27.54 -22.64
CA ASP A 857 -13.24 -28.35 -22.20
C ASP A 857 -12.15 -27.52 -21.49
N SER A 858 -12.58 -26.53 -20.71
CA SER A 858 -11.70 -25.57 -20.01
C SER A 858 -10.70 -26.22 -19.06
N ASN A 859 -11.03 -27.40 -18.51
CA ASN A 859 -10.30 -28.05 -17.42
C ASN A 859 -10.12 -27.17 -16.17
N ALA A 860 -10.99 -26.17 -16.01
CA ALA A 860 -10.97 -25.24 -14.88
C ALA A 860 -11.38 -25.92 -13.56
N VAL A 861 -12.27 -26.92 -13.63
CA VAL A 861 -12.62 -27.74 -12.45
C VAL A 861 -11.64 -28.90 -12.30
N PRO A 862 -10.97 -29.05 -11.14
CA PRO A 862 -9.97 -30.09 -10.93
C PRO A 862 -10.48 -31.49 -11.27
N SER A 863 -9.67 -32.28 -12.00
CA SER A 863 -10.10 -33.59 -12.50
C SER A 863 -10.51 -34.56 -11.39
N LYS A 864 -9.91 -34.46 -10.19
CA LYS A 864 -10.32 -35.25 -9.01
C LYS A 864 -11.71 -34.88 -8.52
N THR A 865 -12.06 -33.59 -8.52
CA THR A 865 -13.39 -33.09 -8.12
C THR A 865 -14.44 -33.52 -9.14
N ALA A 866 -14.13 -33.38 -10.43
CA ALA A 866 -14.97 -33.87 -11.52
C ALA A 866 -15.20 -35.39 -11.44
N GLN A 867 -14.14 -36.17 -11.19
CA GLN A 867 -14.22 -37.63 -11.06
C GLN A 867 -14.94 -38.07 -9.79
N ALA A 868 -14.78 -37.36 -8.67
CA ALA A 868 -15.51 -37.64 -7.44
C ALA A 868 -17.03 -37.46 -7.61
N LEU A 869 -17.45 -36.45 -8.38
CA LEU A 869 -18.86 -36.23 -8.70
C LEU A 869 -19.39 -37.21 -9.76
N ALA A 870 -18.69 -37.34 -10.88
CA ALA A 870 -19.19 -38.07 -12.06
C ALA A 870 -18.92 -39.58 -11.99
N GLY A 871 -17.98 -40.02 -11.16
CA GLY A 871 -17.49 -41.40 -11.14
C GLY A 871 -16.91 -41.78 -12.51
N ASN A 872 -17.52 -42.79 -13.15
CA ASN A 872 -17.15 -43.24 -14.49
C ASN A 872 -18.01 -42.62 -15.61
N ASN A 873 -18.92 -41.69 -15.29
CA ASN A 873 -19.75 -41.04 -16.30
C ASN A 873 -18.95 -40.00 -17.10
N PRO A 874 -19.23 -39.83 -18.41
CA PRO A 874 -18.62 -38.78 -19.21
C PRO A 874 -18.98 -37.39 -18.66
N VAL A 875 -18.04 -36.47 -18.76
CA VAL A 875 -18.21 -35.07 -18.34
C VAL A 875 -17.81 -34.11 -19.45
N LYS A 876 -18.48 -32.96 -19.51
CA LYS A 876 -18.08 -31.81 -20.32
C LYS A 876 -17.86 -30.63 -19.37
N GLN A 877 -16.69 -29.99 -19.43
CA GLN A 877 -16.42 -28.79 -18.63
C GLN A 877 -16.69 -27.53 -19.46
N LEU A 878 -17.25 -26.51 -18.82
CA LEU A 878 -17.56 -25.21 -19.41
C LEU A 878 -16.95 -24.13 -18.53
N SER A 879 -16.39 -23.07 -19.13
CA SER A 879 -16.00 -21.84 -18.43
C SER A 879 -16.54 -20.65 -19.18
N LEU A 880 -17.11 -19.68 -18.46
CA LEU A 880 -17.66 -18.46 -19.05
C LEU A 880 -16.76 -17.27 -18.71
N THR A 881 -16.37 -16.47 -19.71
CA THR A 881 -15.36 -15.39 -19.57
C THR A 881 -15.82 -14.21 -18.71
N HIS A 882 -17.14 -14.00 -18.56
CA HIS A 882 -17.67 -12.97 -17.67
C HIS A 882 -17.46 -13.37 -16.20
N ASN A 883 -17.51 -12.40 -15.29
CA ASN A 883 -17.39 -12.66 -13.85
C ASN A 883 -18.66 -12.19 -13.14
N GLY A 884 -19.37 -13.12 -12.49
CA GLY A 884 -20.53 -12.81 -11.66
C GLY A 884 -21.88 -12.92 -12.37
N ASP A 885 -22.92 -12.38 -11.73
CA ASP A 885 -24.31 -12.49 -12.17
C ASP A 885 -24.57 -11.78 -13.50
N PHE A 886 -25.33 -12.41 -14.39
CA PHE A 886 -25.75 -11.81 -15.65
C PHE A 886 -26.79 -10.70 -15.44
N GLY A 887 -27.53 -10.74 -14.34
CA GLY A 887 -28.73 -9.94 -14.14
C GLY A 887 -29.97 -10.45 -14.88
N PHE A 888 -29.86 -11.62 -15.53
CA PHE A 888 -30.94 -12.32 -16.21
C PHE A 888 -30.70 -13.82 -16.23
N LYS A 889 -31.74 -14.61 -16.48
CA LYS A 889 -31.61 -16.05 -16.78
C LYS A 889 -31.50 -16.25 -18.29
N ALA A 890 -30.57 -17.10 -18.72
CA ALA A 890 -30.34 -17.43 -20.13
C ALA A 890 -30.12 -18.93 -20.31
N ASP A 891 -30.58 -19.48 -21.43
CA ASP A 891 -30.35 -20.88 -21.78
C ASP A 891 -29.22 -20.99 -22.81
N LEU A 892 -28.19 -21.76 -22.49
CA LEU A 892 -27.10 -22.09 -23.40
C LEU A 892 -27.40 -23.44 -24.07
N SER A 893 -27.52 -23.42 -25.40
CA SER A 893 -27.65 -24.60 -26.24
C SER A 893 -26.35 -24.87 -26.99
N PHE A 894 -25.81 -26.08 -26.86
CA PHE A 894 -24.57 -26.50 -27.53
C PHE A 894 -24.56 -28.00 -27.81
N ASN A 895 -23.70 -28.42 -28.74
CA ASN A 895 -23.54 -29.83 -29.09
C ASN A 895 -22.57 -30.52 -28.12
N ILE A 896 -23.07 -31.52 -27.39
CA ILE A 896 -22.28 -32.32 -26.44
C ILE A 896 -21.91 -33.71 -27.01
N GLY A 897 -22.46 -34.09 -28.16
CA GLY A 897 -22.19 -35.36 -28.84
C GLY A 897 -23.46 -36.17 -29.12
N SER A 898 -23.66 -36.56 -30.38
CA SER A 898 -24.81 -37.36 -30.83
C SER A 898 -24.83 -38.79 -30.26
N GLU A 899 -23.68 -39.29 -29.82
CA GLU A 899 -23.53 -40.55 -29.09
C GLU A 899 -24.25 -40.56 -27.74
N TYR A 900 -24.55 -39.38 -27.19
CA TYR A 900 -25.26 -39.21 -25.93
C TYR A 900 -26.77 -38.95 -26.12
N LYS A 901 -27.31 -39.14 -27.33
CA LYS A 901 -28.73 -38.93 -27.62
C LYS A 901 -29.63 -39.65 -26.61
N GLY A 902 -30.66 -38.94 -26.14
CA GLY A 902 -31.64 -39.46 -25.19
C GLY A 902 -31.18 -39.49 -23.73
N LYS A 903 -29.88 -39.31 -23.43
CA LYS A 903 -29.34 -39.12 -22.07
C LYS A 903 -29.60 -37.68 -21.58
N TYR A 904 -29.17 -37.40 -20.34
CA TYR A 904 -29.25 -36.08 -19.73
C TYR A 904 -27.87 -35.49 -19.48
N GLY A 905 -27.68 -34.22 -19.80
CA GLY A 905 -26.58 -33.41 -19.29
C GLY A 905 -27.00 -32.74 -17.99
N ASN A 906 -26.37 -33.09 -16.87
CA ASN A 906 -26.65 -32.52 -15.55
C ASN A 906 -25.61 -31.46 -15.23
N LEU A 907 -26.04 -30.20 -15.11
CA LEU A 907 -25.18 -29.04 -14.87
C LEU A 907 -24.88 -28.88 -13.38
N TYR A 908 -23.60 -28.73 -13.05
CA TYR A 908 -23.10 -28.43 -11.72
C TYR A 908 -22.22 -27.19 -11.79
N TYR A 909 -22.50 -26.22 -10.92
CA TYR A 909 -21.71 -25.03 -10.69
C TYR A 909 -20.54 -25.36 -9.77
N TYR A 910 -19.34 -24.88 -10.12
CA TYR A 910 -18.18 -24.93 -9.23
C TYR A 910 -18.11 -23.65 -8.40
N ASP A 911 -18.36 -23.76 -7.10
CA ASP A 911 -18.39 -22.60 -6.20
C ASP A 911 -17.00 -22.21 -5.68
N SER A 912 -16.92 -21.02 -5.05
CA SER A 912 -15.68 -20.49 -4.48
C SER A 912 -15.10 -21.31 -3.32
N ASP A 913 -15.90 -22.19 -2.71
CA ASP A 913 -15.45 -23.14 -1.67
C ASP A 913 -14.91 -24.44 -2.30
N GLY A 914 -14.87 -24.53 -3.64
CA GLY A 914 -14.42 -25.71 -4.37
C GLY A 914 -15.42 -26.86 -4.39
N LYS A 915 -16.71 -26.60 -4.13
CA LYS A 915 -17.79 -27.60 -4.18
C LYS A 915 -18.53 -27.54 -5.51
N LEU A 916 -19.13 -28.67 -5.89
CA LEU A 916 -19.98 -28.78 -7.08
C LEU A 916 -21.46 -28.80 -6.68
N VAL A 917 -22.18 -27.77 -7.07
CA VAL A 917 -23.60 -27.56 -6.72
C VAL A 917 -24.47 -27.79 -7.96
N PHE A 918 -25.37 -28.76 -7.90
CA PHE A 918 -26.31 -29.04 -9.00
C PHE A 918 -27.16 -27.80 -9.32
N GLN A 919 -27.34 -27.49 -10.61
CA GLN A 919 -28.10 -26.32 -11.07
C GLN A 919 -29.37 -26.72 -11.80
N ASN A 920 -29.23 -27.47 -12.89
CA ASN A 920 -30.32 -27.97 -13.69
C ASN A 920 -29.85 -29.10 -14.60
N ALA A 921 -30.76 -29.66 -15.40
CA ALA A 921 -30.43 -30.72 -16.34
C ALA A 921 -31.30 -30.64 -17.59
N GLY A 922 -30.68 -30.88 -18.75
CA GLY A 922 -31.30 -30.88 -20.07
C GLY A 922 -31.21 -32.25 -20.73
N ARG A 923 -32.23 -32.63 -21.48
CA ARG A 923 -32.21 -33.88 -22.27
C ARG A 923 -31.45 -33.62 -23.58
N ILE A 924 -30.57 -34.56 -23.94
CA ILE A 924 -29.75 -34.49 -25.15
C ILE A 924 -30.60 -34.94 -26.34
N ASP A 925 -30.74 -34.08 -27.35
CA ASP A 925 -31.56 -34.31 -28.54
C ASP A 925 -30.92 -35.32 -29.53
N GLU A 926 -31.62 -35.61 -30.63
CA GLU A 926 -31.14 -36.57 -31.65
C GLU A 926 -29.85 -36.13 -32.35
N ASN A 927 -29.56 -34.82 -32.35
CA ASN A 927 -28.37 -34.24 -32.97
C ASN A 927 -27.22 -34.07 -31.96
N GLY A 928 -27.43 -34.45 -30.69
CA GLY A 928 -26.45 -34.30 -29.63
C GLY A 928 -26.45 -32.93 -28.96
N ASN A 929 -27.47 -32.09 -29.15
CA ASN A 929 -27.54 -30.80 -28.47
C ASN A 929 -28.19 -30.92 -27.09
N VAL A 930 -27.70 -30.13 -26.15
CA VAL A 930 -28.29 -29.94 -24.81
C VAL A 930 -28.50 -28.46 -24.57
N SER A 931 -29.63 -28.11 -23.94
CA SER A 931 -29.93 -26.74 -23.49
C SER A 931 -29.96 -26.71 -21.96
N LEU A 932 -29.15 -25.84 -21.36
CA LEU A 932 -28.96 -25.72 -19.90
C LEU A 932 -29.11 -24.25 -19.48
N SER A 933 -29.73 -23.99 -18.34
CA SER A 933 -29.98 -22.61 -17.87
C SER A 933 -28.85 -22.06 -17.01
N PHE A 934 -28.55 -20.78 -17.14
CA PHE A 934 -27.52 -20.05 -16.42
C PHE A 934 -28.05 -18.70 -15.95
N SER A 935 -27.57 -18.22 -14.80
CA SER A 935 -27.85 -16.87 -14.27
C SER A 935 -26.59 -16.10 -13.90
N HIS A 936 -25.43 -16.76 -13.94
CA HIS A 936 -24.14 -16.21 -13.57
C HIS A 936 -23.03 -16.88 -14.37
N ALA A 937 -21.92 -16.16 -14.56
CA ALA A 937 -20.73 -16.68 -15.21
C ALA A 937 -19.82 -17.39 -14.19
N SER A 938 -19.38 -18.60 -14.52
CA SER A 938 -18.44 -19.38 -13.71
C SER A 938 -17.91 -20.58 -14.50
N ASP A 939 -17.20 -21.46 -13.81
CA ASP A 939 -16.86 -22.80 -14.21
C ASP A 939 -17.97 -23.79 -13.86
N TYR A 940 -18.26 -24.68 -14.81
CA TYR A 940 -19.32 -25.66 -14.69
C TYR A 940 -18.89 -27.03 -15.20
N ILE A 941 -19.54 -28.07 -14.65
CA ILE A 941 -19.46 -29.45 -15.16
C ILE A 941 -20.84 -29.89 -15.63
N VAL A 942 -20.90 -30.46 -16.82
CA VAL A 942 -22.05 -31.22 -17.30
C VAL A 942 -21.74 -32.70 -17.20
N VAL A 943 -22.40 -33.40 -16.27
CA VAL A 943 -22.27 -34.86 -16.11
C VAL A 943 -23.34 -35.56 -16.95
N ILE A 944 -22.90 -36.44 -17.85
CA ILE A 944 -23.78 -37.11 -18.82
C ILE A 944 -24.24 -38.45 -18.25
N THR A 945 -25.54 -38.60 -17.98
CA THR A 945 -26.10 -39.81 -17.35
C THR A 945 -27.43 -40.21 -17.98
N ASP A 946 -27.88 -41.45 -17.73
CA ASP A 946 -29.18 -41.94 -18.22
C ASP A 946 -30.37 -41.32 -17.46
N LYS A 947 -30.14 -40.74 -16.28
CA LYS A 947 -31.17 -40.18 -15.41
C LYS A 947 -30.92 -38.72 -15.12
N LYS A 948 -31.97 -37.91 -15.25
CA LYS A 948 -31.97 -36.54 -14.75
C LYS A 948 -31.69 -36.54 -13.23
N THR A 949 -30.66 -35.82 -12.79
CA THR A 949 -30.44 -35.53 -11.37
C THR A 949 -31.59 -34.65 -10.85
N ILE A 950 -32.10 -34.97 -9.67
CA ILE A 950 -33.14 -34.21 -8.97
C ILE A 950 -32.52 -33.68 -7.68
N GLU A 951 -32.77 -32.42 -7.37
CA GLU A 951 -32.30 -31.75 -6.17
C GLU A 951 -32.95 -32.37 -4.92
N ASN A 952 -32.18 -33.07 -4.08
CA ASN A 952 -32.67 -33.62 -2.82
C ASN A 952 -32.58 -32.55 -1.72
N ASN A 953 -33.65 -31.78 -1.55
CA ASN A 953 -33.89 -31.08 -0.29
C ASN A 953 -34.32 -32.11 0.75
N ASP A 954 -33.37 -32.66 1.52
CA ASP A 954 -33.53 -32.93 2.95
C ASP A 954 -32.32 -33.67 3.54
N LYS A 955 -31.85 -33.16 4.69
CA LYS A 955 -30.94 -33.84 5.61
C LYS A 955 -31.68 -35.00 6.28
N GLU A 956 -31.32 -36.25 5.98
CA GLU A 956 -31.19 -37.32 6.98
C GLU A 956 -30.70 -38.65 6.38
N GLN A 957 -30.03 -39.44 7.22
CA GLN A 957 -29.57 -40.84 7.02
C GLN A 957 -28.14 -41.09 6.52
N ILE A 958 -27.15 -40.80 7.39
CA ILE A 958 -26.02 -41.71 7.59
C ILE A 958 -26.08 -42.26 9.02
N LYS A 959 -26.85 -43.34 9.19
CA LYS A 959 -26.64 -44.34 10.25
C LYS A 959 -27.02 -45.70 9.67
N ASN A 960 -26.04 -46.43 9.13
CA ASN A 960 -25.62 -47.71 9.71
C ASN A 960 -24.73 -48.54 8.79
N GLN A 961 -23.74 -49.16 9.46
CA GLN A 961 -23.11 -50.45 9.21
C GLN A 961 -21.85 -50.53 8.34
N ASN A 962 -20.73 -50.58 9.08
CA ASN A 962 -19.62 -51.51 8.85
C ASN A 962 -20.12 -52.94 8.57
N LYS A 963 -19.73 -53.52 7.43
CA LYS A 963 -19.20 -54.90 7.38
C LYS A 963 -18.45 -55.18 6.08
N LYS A 964 -17.23 -55.70 6.24
CA LYS A 964 -16.49 -56.48 5.23
C LYS A 964 -17.37 -57.65 4.77
N ASP A 965 -17.44 -57.92 3.46
CA ASP A 965 -16.80 -59.10 2.86
C ASP A 965 -17.01 -59.19 1.33
N THR A 966 -15.91 -59.53 0.65
CA THR A 966 -15.71 -60.37 -0.54
C THR A 966 -16.69 -60.43 -1.74
N ASP A 967 -16.11 -60.10 -2.91
CA ASP A 967 -16.05 -60.87 -4.17
C ASP A 967 -17.15 -60.78 -5.27
N THR A 968 -16.62 -60.68 -6.50
CA THR A 968 -17.11 -61.09 -7.83
C THR A 968 -18.28 -60.41 -8.58
N THR A 969 -17.87 -59.77 -9.70
CA THR A 969 -18.38 -59.84 -11.11
C THR A 969 -19.82 -59.50 -11.51
N MET A 970 -19.89 -58.43 -12.32
CA MET A 970 -20.48 -58.27 -13.68
C MET A 970 -21.80 -58.95 -14.07
N LYS A 971 -22.77 -58.14 -14.53
CA LYS A 971 -23.37 -58.08 -15.89
C LYS A 971 -24.67 -57.25 -15.85
N GLU A 972 -24.81 -56.16 -16.60
CA GLU A 972 -25.14 -56.02 -18.03
C GLU A 972 -26.66 -56.00 -18.33
N ASN A 973 -27.05 -54.97 -19.10
CA ASN A 973 -28.11 -54.90 -20.10
C ASN A 973 -29.46 -54.17 -19.88
N GLU A 974 -29.61 -53.19 -20.79
CA GLU A 974 -30.74 -52.88 -21.69
C GLU A 974 -31.90 -51.98 -21.16
N SER A 975 -32.02 -50.73 -21.65
CA SER A 975 -32.67 -50.29 -22.91
C SER A 975 -34.21 -50.16 -22.69
N ILE A 976 -34.98 -49.12 -23.08
CA ILE A 976 -35.12 -48.35 -24.33
C ILE A 976 -36.17 -47.23 -24.05
N ASP A 977 -36.02 -46.07 -24.70
CA ASP A 977 -37.01 -45.16 -25.35
C ASP A 977 -38.44 -44.98 -24.76
N SER A 978 -39.16 -43.86 -24.86
CA SER A 978 -39.07 -42.58 -25.57
C SER A 978 -40.32 -41.74 -25.23
N VAL A 979 -40.33 -40.49 -25.71
CA VAL A 979 -41.47 -39.60 -26.00
C VAL A 979 -42.00 -38.68 -24.88
N SER A 980 -41.86 -37.37 -25.16
CA SER A 980 -42.45 -36.16 -24.57
C SER A 980 -44.02 -36.14 -24.64
N PRO A 981 -44.78 -35.02 -24.47
CA PRO A 981 -44.53 -33.66 -23.96
C PRO A 981 -45.67 -33.11 -23.05
N ASN A 982 -45.65 -31.79 -22.82
CA ASN A 982 -46.78 -30.86 -22.58
C ASN A 982 -47.25 -30.55 -21.14
N THR A 983 -46.77 -29.39 -20.67
CA THR A 983 -47.53 -28.16 -20.34
C THR A 983 -48.96 -28.27 -19.81
N GLY A 984 -49.21 -27.56 -18.71
CA GLY A 984 -50.54 -27.06 -18.35
C GLY A 984 -50.47 -26.05 -17.20
N ASP A 985 -50.34 -24.77 -17.56
CA ASP A 985 -50.93 -23.55 -16.97
C ASP A 985 -51.61 -23.60 -15.59
N THR A 986 -51.33 -22.62 -14.71
CA THR A 986 -52.19 -21.41 -14.51
C THR A 986 -51.80 -20.56 -13.28
N THR A 987 -51.47 -19.30 -13.56
CA THR A 987 -51.75 -18.03 -12.84
C THR A 987 -52.19 -17.97 -11.36
N SER A 988 -51.40 -17.20 -10.58
CA SER A 988 -51.79 -16.01 -9.78
C SER A 988 -53.03 -16.06 -8.87
N SER A 989 -52.85 -15.83 -7.57
CA SER A 989 -53.16 -14.53 -6.90
C SER A 989 -53.04 -14.61 -5.38
N SER A 990 -52.68 -13.46 -4.82
CA SER A 990 -52.55 -13.03 -3.43
C SER A 990 -53.71 -13.35 -2.45
N ALA A 991 -53.35 -13.67 -1.19
CA ALA A 991 -54.08 -13.34 0.04
C ALA A 991 -53.08 -13.47 1.24
N LEU A 992 -52.56 -12.39 1.83
CA LEU A 992 -53.08 -11.60 2.96
C LEU A 992 -53.45 -12.40 4.24
N LEU A 993 -52.78 -12.00 5.35
CA LEU A 993 -53.26 -11.93 6.74
C LEU A 993 -53.69 -13.24 7.46
N LEU A 994 -53.11 -13.54 8.64
CA LEU A 994 -53.58 -13.01 9.93
C LEU A 994 -52.83 -13.61 11.14
N LEU A 995 -52.65 -12.74 12.12
CA LEU A 995 -52.27 -12.90 13.53
C LEU A 995 -52.86 -14.13 14.28
N CYS A 996 -52.17 -14.57 15.34
CA CYS A 996 -52.54 -14.24 16.73
C CYS A 996 -51.62 -14.89 17.78
N ILE A 997 -51.23 -14.06 18.75
CA ILE A 997 -50.64 -14.42 20.05
C ILE A 997 -51.76 -14.95 20.95
N THR A 998 -51.49 -16.02 21.73
CA THR A 998 -51.67 -16.15 23.19
C THR A 998 -51.91 -17.62 23.58
N SER A 999 -51.11 -18.18 24.50
CA SER A 999 -51.53 -18.50 25.88
C SER A 999 -50.68 -19.60 26.53
N LEU A 1000 -50.04 -19.25 27.65
CA LEU A 1000 -50.15 -20.02 28.90
C LEU A 1000 -49.99 -19.04 30.08
N LEU A 1001 -51.13 -18.74 30.70
CA LEU A 1001 -51.27 -18.18 32.06
C LEU A 1001 -50.68 -19.19 33.07
N VAL A 1002 -50.12 -18.82 34.22
CA VAL A 1002 -50.75 -18.42 35.50
C VAL A 1002 -49.57 -18.13 36.46
N GLY A 1003 -49.55 -17.12 37.36
CA GLY A 1003 -50.60 -16.22 37.77
C GLY A 1003 -50.17 -15.20 38.85
N PHE A 1004 -51.19 -14.45 39.28
CA PHE A 1004 -51.33 -13.55 40.44
C PHE A 1004 -50.48 -12.26 40.44
N ALA A 1005 -51.05 -11.08 40.13
CA ALA A 1005 -51.92 -10.22 40.96
C ALA A 1005 -51.19 -9.64 42.19
N CYS A 1006 -51.28 -8.37 42.60
CA CYS A 1006 -51.92 -7.15 42.10
C CYS A 1006 -51.38 -6.03 43.02
N ILE A 1007 -51.17 -4.83 42.45
CA ILE A 1007 -51.41 -3.50 43.04
C ILE A 1007 -50.55 -3.07 44.26
N GLY A 1008 -49.84 -1.94 44.09
CA GLY A 1008 -49.34 -1.14 45.20
C GLY A 1008 -48.60 0.12 44.79
N LYS A 1009 -49.34 1.21 44.61
CA LYS A 1009 -48.90 2.57 44.24
C LYS A 1009 -47.75 3.16 45.09
N ARG A 1010 -47.06 4.11 44.43
CA ARG A 1010 -46.48 5.40 44.90
C ARG A 1010 -45.05 5.45 45.48
N ALA A 1011 -44.17 5.99 44.64
CA ALA A 1011 -43.51 7.31 44.78
C ALA A 1011 -42.97 7.79 46.14
N LYS A 1012 -41.73 8.31 46.09
CA LYS A 1012 -41.05 9.27 47.01
C LYS A 1012 -40.72 8.72 48.41
N ALA A 1013 -39.64 9.10 49.09
CA ALA A 1013 -38.51 10.00 48.81
C ALA A 1013 -37.36 9.70 49.81
N ARG A 1014 -36.17 10.24 49.49
CA ARG A 1014 -34.96 10.48 50.33
C ARG A 1014 -34.11 9.23 50.62
N LYS A 1015 -32.80 9.22 50.41
CA LYS A 1015 -31.78 10.28 50.39
C LYS A 1015 -30.98 10.31 49.09
#